data_AF-A0A7K5S6K2-F1
#
_entry.id   AF-A0A7K5S6K2-F1
#
_cell.length_a   1.000
_cell.length_b   1.000
_cell.length_c   1.000
_cell.angle_alpha   90.00
_cell.angle_beta   90.00
_cell.angle_gamma   90.00
#
_symmetry.space_group_name_H-M   'P 1'
#
loop_
_entity.id
_entity.type
_entity.pdbx_description
1 polymer ?
#
loop_
_entity_poly.entity_id
_entity_poly.type
_entity_poly.pdbx_seq_one_letter_code
_entity_poly.pdbx_strand_id
1 'polypeptide(L)'
;GALLEMAVHVAAVLLCGLSPVLQPLRNLAFQPHTMQVRTRSSRAARHIPECPNGHPCTVGECGLPMEESRCPDCRAPIGGINHRPLKGFQPSRNHEDRTQTGHILGDVQHRRTPGVSDRGVSPVVFVLLRLLTHLSMLLGASRAPQSVGSMIKPPVDDVVSFLQQHVQEDLAQLTRILGKSVDDTINIVHLVLSSLLQAPQQEPGQWLVRFDDVLSTKEKRNKWEEIVANTIIVPELKDLDKKLLKLNRQIQEDERISSNPIVKIVYGDPAAFLSQLPGNSHIHHSKMWSCRKRVSVENLGQVVQQKNAKDTVPLLWKFLQKETELRLVKFLPEILALQRDLVRQFQNTAEIKHCSIREFLREPSSGVMRDLLERVNVFLSVWNRLRSSLDTNGEIKLPKGYCDAELSLDSRLEVLLPRRQGLGLCSTALASYLIGLHNHFVHSVNRHTKEDDRYLISPSEVADLHLISYEVERDLIPLILSNCQYSMEKGGETLQDFDLERIQQQVISKFLQGKPLITLTGIPTLVHRHDRNYEQLFNDVRNKLEQSALPSSVMNMISGELQSYSDVCDALSLTDITLGFLAMAGENAEMLLTDYIEQVLQMGDQTNPHVLQALRRCQLRHSMALWQFLCAHKSEQLLRLGRDPFTDVSPDYKEELTPALAKLLHTFLVHSRLETFLQELHEMIILKLRRVQAVEELRPKWSLKESLLPYLYAKESELAMELEDTFPDEILLSHAAATWKAAALFKREHR
;
A
#
# COMPACT_ATOMS: atom_id res chain seq x y z
N GLY A 1 31.49 -24.55 -3.78
CA GLY A 1 31.58 -25.55 -2.71
C GLY A 1 30.30 -25.57 -1.92
N ALA A 2 30.19 -24.69 -0.93
CA ALA A 2 29.10 -24.66 0.07
C ALA A 2 27.68 -24.94 -0.46
N LEU A 3 27.22 -24.27 -1.52
CA LEU A 3 25.87 -24.50 -2.07
C LEU A 3 25.66 -25.94 -2.55
N LEU A 4 26.68 -26.55 -3.18
CA LEU A 4 26.64 -27.94 -3.62
C LEU A 4 26.62 -28.89 -2.41
N GLU A 5 27.44 -28.63 -1.40
CA GLU A 5 27.49 -29.42 -0.15
C GLU A 5 26.14 -29.40 0.57
N MET A 6 25.51 -28.23 0.68
CA MET A 6 24.17 -28.08 1.26
C MET A 6 23.11 -28.79 0.41
N ALA A 7 23.14 -28.67 -0.92
CA ALA A 7 22.20 -29.36 -1.79
C ALA A 7 22.33 -30.89 -1.68
N VAL A 8 23.56 -31.41 -1.63
CA VAL A 8 23.85 -32.84 -1.43
C VAL A 8 23.35 -33.31 -0.06
N HIS A 9 23.61 -32.54 1.00
CA HIS A 9 23.14 -32.88 2.35
C HIS A 9 21.60 -32.86 2.43
N VAL A 10 20.93 -31.86 1.85
CA VAL A 10 19.46 -31.84 1.75
C VAL A 10 18.95 -33.08 1.00
N ALA A 11 19.55 -33.42 -0.13
CA ALA A 11 19.15 -34.60 -0.90
C ALA A 11 19.29 -35.89 -0.06
N ALA A 12 20.40 -36.04 0.66
CA ALA A 12 20.62 -37.17 1.56
C ALA A 12 19.56 -37.23 2.68
N VAL A 13 19.26 -36.10 3.33
CA VAL A 13 18.23 -36.03 4.39
C VAL A 13 16.85 -36.38 3.85
N LEU A 14 16.48 -35.85 2.68
CA LEU A 14 15.16 -36.12 2.07
C LEU A 14 15.01 -37.57 1.58
N LEU A 15 16.10 -38.22 1.17
CA LEU A 15 16.10 -39.63 0.76
C LEU A 15 16.11 -40.59 1.96
N CYS A 16 16.91 -40.29 2.98
CA CYS A 16 17.12 -41.19 4.12
C CYS A 16 16.14 -40.98 5.27
N GLY A 17 15.57 -39.77 5.43
CA GLY A 17 14.65 -39.46 6.52
C GLY A 17 13.26 -40.07 6.29
N LEU A 18 12.70 -40.74 7.28
CA LEU A 18 11.36 -41.35 7.18
C LEU A 18 10.24 -40.47 7.78
N SER A 19 10.59 -39.28 8.29
CA SER A 19 9.61 -38.39 8.92
C SER A 19 8.61 -37.82 7.90
N PRO A 20 7.29 -37.85 8.18
CA PRO A 20 6.27 -37.27 7.31
C PRO A 20 6.41 -35.74 7.15
N VAL A 21 7.09 -35.07 8.09
CA VAL A 21 7.39 -33.63 8.02
C VAL A 21 8.26 -33.26 6.81
N LEU A 22 9.05 -34.23 6.31
CA LEU A 22 9.90 -34.05 5.13
C LEU A 22 9.14 -34.20 3.81
N GLN A 23 7.92 -34.76 3.82
CA GLN A 23 7.21 -35.13 2.59
C GLN A 23 6.93 -33.94 1.66
N PRO A 24 6.53 -32.74 2.13
CA PRO A 24 6.40 -31.57 1.26
C PRO A 24 7.71 -31.15 0.58
N LEU A 25 8.83 -31.19 1.32
CA LEU A 25 10.15 -30.86 0.76
C LEU A 25 10.64 -31.94 -0.21
N ARG A 26 10.35 -33.22 0.08
CA ARG A 26 10.62 -34.35 -0.81
C ARG A 26 9.88 -34.21 -2.13
N ASN A 27 8.61 -33.80 -2.08
CA ASN A 27 7.81 -33.54 -3.26
C ASN A 27 8.40 -32.39 -4.08
N LEU A 28 8.80 -31.28 -3.44
CA LEU A 28 9.50 -30.19 -4.14
C LEU A 28 10.81 -30.64 -4.82
N ALA A 29 11.58 -31.51 -4.17
CA ALA A 29 12.90 -31.94 -4.65
C ALA A 29 12.86 -33.06 -5.71
N PHE A 30 11.93 -34.02 -5.59
CA PHE A 30 11.94 -35.24 -6.41
C PHE A 30 10.66 -35.48 -7.20
N GLN A 31 9.55 -34.83 -6.85
CA GLN A 31 8.26 -34.94 -7.54
C GLN A 31 7.59 -33.57 -7.74
N PRO A 32 8.27 -32.55 -8.31
CA PRO A 32 7.78 -31.17 -8.30
C PRO A 32 6.44 -30.97 -9.03
N HIS A 33 6.04 -31.90 -9.89
CA HIS A 33 4.74 -31.90 -10.55
C HIS A 33 3.56 -32.10 -9.58
N THR A 34 3.74 -32.81 -8.47
CA THR A 34 2.67 -33.02 -7.47
C THR A 34 2.40 -31.78 -6.63
N MET A 35 3.39 -30.88 -6.54
CA MET A 35 3.30 -29.61 -5.82
C MET A 35 2.61 -28.50 -6.64
N GLN A 36 2.22 -28.78 -7.88
CA GLN A 36 1.44 -27.88 -8.72
C GLN A 36 -0.03 -27.88 -8.30
N VAL A 37 -0.34 -27.41 -7.09
CA VAL A 37 -1.72 -27.39 -6.60
C VAL A 37 -2.50 -26.26 -7.29
N ARG A 38 -3.50 -26.63 -8.10
CA ARG A 38 -4.59 -25.76 -8.56
C ARG A 38 -5.75 -25.83 -7.57
N THR A 39 -5.99 -24.82 -6.71
CA THR A 39 -7.35 -24.42 -6.24
C THR A 39 -7.41 -23.25 -5.25
N ARG A 40 -8.44 -22.39 -5.50
CA ARG A 40 -9.30 -21.52 -4.66
C ARG A 40 -8.75 -20.92 -3.36
N SER A 41 -8.68 -19.59 -3.34
CA SER A 41 -8.37 -18.72 -2.20
C SER A 41 -9.34 -18.94 -1.02
N SER A 42 -8.78 -19.09 0.18
CA SER A 42 -9.55 -19.02 1.44
C SER A 42 -9.76 -17.56 1.84
N ARG A 43 -11.00 -17.22 2.24
CA ARG A 43 -11.41 -15.86 2.59
C ARG A 43 -11.04 -15.55 4.04
N ALA A 44 -10.00 -14.74 4.24
CA ALA A 44 -9.83 -13.96 5.45
C ALA A 44 -9.30 -12.56 5.09
N ALA A 45 -10.22 -11.64 4.83
CA ALA A 45 -9.91 -10.24 4.54
C ALA A 45 -10.10 -9.37 5.80
N ARG A 46 -9.17 -8.44 6.02
CA ARG A 46 -9.44 -7.24 6.81
C ARG A 46 -10.11 -6.23 5.88
N HIS A 47 -11.26 -5.72 6.29
CA HIS A 47 -12.15 -4.96 5.43
C HIS A 47 -11.90 -3.46 5.55
N ILE A 48 -11.89 -2.75 4.42
CA ILE A 48 -11.82 -1.28 4.39
C ILE A 48 -13.24 -0.76 4.59
N PRO A 49 -13.48 0.14 5.55
CA PRO A 49 -14.72 0.87 5.61
C PRO A 49 -14.74 1.96 4.53
N GLU A 50 -15.78 1.94 3.71
CA GLU A 50 -16.00 2.94 2.67
C GLU A 50 -17.10 3.91 3.14
N CYS A 51 -17.03 5.17 2.70
CA CYS A 51 -18.16 6.08 2.88
C CYS A 51 -19.35 5.60 2.02
N PRO A 52 -20.57 6.14 2.26
CA PRO A 52 -21.74 5.79 1.44
C PRO A 52 -21.59 6.04 -0.08
N ASN A 53 -20.56 6.78 -0.50
CA ASN A 53 -20.24 7.06 -1.90
C ASN A 53 -19.01 6.27 -2.41
N GLY A 54 -18.51 5.29 -1.65
CA GLY A 54 -17.41 4.42 -2.07
C GLY A 54 -15.99 4.97 -1.88
N HIS A 55 -15.82 6.13 -1.22
CA HIS A 55 -14.49 6.65 -0.92
C HIS A 55 -13.83 5.86 0.22
N PRO A 56 -12.59 5.36 0.04
CA PRO A 56 -11.86 4.67 1.09
C PRO A 56 -11.67 5.56 2.31
N CYS A 57 -12.15 5.09 3.45
CA CYS A 57 -12.02 5.77 4.72
C CYS A 57 -11.10 4.97 5.63
N THR A 58 -10.26 5.70 6.37
CA THR A 58 -9.36 5.12 7.36
C THR A 58 -10.05 5.14 8.70
N VAL A 59 -10.05 4.00 9.40
CA VAL A 59 -10.55 3.88 10.76
C VAL A 59 -9.36 3.51 11.63
N GLY A 60 -9.24 4.19 12.79
CA GLY A 60 -8.12 4.02 13.70
C GLY A 60 -7.96 2.60 14.27
N GLU A 61 -7.05 2.44 15.22
CA GLU A 61 -6.36 1.19 15.53
C GLU A 61 -7.22 -0.06 15.81
N CYS A 62 -8.46 0.09 16.28
CA CYS A 62 -9.34 -1.06 16.52
C CYS A 62 -10.05 -1.58 15.25
N GLY A 63 -9.90 -0.90 14.10
CA GLY A 63 -10.55 -1.25 12.83
C GLY A 63 -12.07 -1.04 12.82
N LEU A 64 -12.62 -0.44 13.88
CA LEU A 64 -14.04 -0.15 14.04
C LEU A 64 -14.25 1.33 14.42
N PRO A 65 -15.29 1.99 13.90
CA PRO A 65 -15.48 3.41 14.12
C PRO A 65 -15.85 3.73 15.57
N MET A 66 -15.17 4.70 16.16
CA MET A 66 -15.41 5.19 17.53
C MET A 66 -15.81 6.65 17.59
N GLU A 67 -15.68 7.37 16.48
CA GLU A 67 -16.05 8.76 16.33
C GLU A 67 -16.84 8.96 15.02
N GLU A 68 -17.77 9.92 15.03
CA GLU A 68 -18.49 10.35 13.83
C GLU A 68 -17.72 11.47 13.14
N SER A 69 -17.66 11.42 11.80
CA SER A 69 -16.98 12.44 11.01
C SER A 69 -17.66 12.62 9.65
N ARG A 70 -17.07 13.46 8.80
CA ARG A 70 -17.51 13.69 7.42
C ARG A 70 -16.43 13.25 6.45
N CYS A 71 -16.83 12.55 5.39
CA CYS A 71 -15.93 12.12 4.33
C CYS A 71 -15.20 13.34 3.74
N PRO A 72 -13.86 13.32 3.65
CA PRO A 72 -13.10 14.45 3.09
C PRO A 72 -13.46 14.78 1.65
N ASP A 73 -13.85 13.78 0.85
CA ASP A 73 -14.16 13.97 -0.57
C ASP A 73 -15.62 14.41 -0.78
N CYS A 74 -16.56 13.63 -0.26
CA CYS A 74 -17.99 13.81 -0.57
C CYS A 74 -18.83 14.39 0.58
N ARG A 75 -18.22 14.66 1.75
CA ARG A 75 -18.87 15.18 2.97
C ARG A 75 -20.01 14.34 3.56
N ALA A 76 -20.26 13.15 3.02
CA ALA A 76 -21.18 12.18 3.57
C ALA A 76 -20.79 11.84 5.02
N PRO A 77 -21.76 11.57 5.91
CA PRO A 77 -21.47 11.13 7.27
C PRO A 77 -20.74 9.79 7.23
N ILE A 78 -19.62 9.69 7.94
CA ILE A 78 -18.77 8.50 8.06
C ILE A 78 -18.44 8.24 9.53
N GLY A 79 -17.93 7.04 9.84
CA GLY A 79 -17.59 6.68 11.21
C GLY A 79 -18.78 6.11 11.98
N GLY A 80 -18.86 6.41 13.27
CA GLY A 80 -19.82 5.80 14.19
C GLY A 80 -19.36 5.81 15.66
N ILE A 81 -20.26 5.48 16.58
CA ILE A 81 -20.04 5.59 18.03
C ILE A 81 -20.03 4.18 18.65
N ASN A 82 -19.14 3.93 19.61
CA ASN A 82 -19.05 2.65 20.34
C ASN A 82 -18.91 1.42 19.41
N HIS A 83 -18.02 1.50 18.42
CA HIS A 83 -17.80 0.46 17.41
C HIS A 83 -19.01 0.15 16.52
N ARG A 84 -20.06 0.99 16.53
CA ARG A 84 -21.24 0.84 15.68
C ARG A 84 -21.17 1.83 14.51
N PRO A 85 -21.02 1.35 13.27
CA PRO A 85 -20.94 2.23 12.11
C PRO A 85 -22.28 2.94 11.83
N LEU A 86 -22.18 4.16 11.30
CA LEU A 86 -23.31 4.89 10.74
C LEU A 86 -23.89 4.17 9.51
N LYS A 87 -25.17 4.43 9.20
CA LYS A 87 -25.87 3.83 8.06
C LYS A 87 -25.15 4.20 6.75
N GLY A 88 -24.73 3.19 5.98
CA GLY A 88 -23.97 3.35 4.74
C GLY A 88 -22.44 3.37 4.90
N PHE A 89 -21.92 3.43 6.13
CA PHE A 89 -20.49 3.24 6.43
C PHE A 89 -20.22 1.76 6.66
N GLN A 90 -19.98 1.00 5.59
CA GLN A 90 -19.85 -0.45 5.65
C GLN A 90 -18.46 -0.92 5.21
N PRO A 91 -17.97 -2.04 5.77
CA PRO A 91 -16.81 -2.72 5.23
C PRO A 91 -17.07 -3.19 3.78
N SER A 92 -16.19 -2.77 2.87
CA SER A 92 -16.18 -3.15 1.46
C SER A 92 -16.22 -4.68 1.31
N ARG A 93 -17.17 -5.19 0.53
CA ARG A 93 -17.37 -6.65 0.34
C ARG A 93 -16.37 -7.27 -0.66
N ASN A 94 -15.59 -6.45 -1.36
CA ASN A 94 -14.93 -6.85 -2.61
C ASN A 94 -13.40 -7.04 -2.57
N HIS A 95 -12.78 -7.04 -1.39
CA HIS A 95 -11.35 -7.38 -1.29
C HIS A 95 -11.15 -8.80 -0.75
N GLU A 96 -11.01 -9.75 -1.68
CA GLU A 96 -10.61 -11.13 -1.38
C GLU A 96 -9.19 -11.23 -0.80
N ASP A 97 -8.93 -12.28 -0.01
CA ASP A 97 -7.59 -12.63 0.48
C ASP A 97 -6.62 -12.70 -0.72
N ARG A 98 -5.62 -11.80 -0.73
CA ARG A 98 -4.66 -11.62 -1.83
C ARG A 98 -3.52 -12.65 -1.79
N THR A 99 -3.52 -13.59 -0.85
CA THR A 99 -2.48 -14.62 -0.80
C THR A 99 -2.46 -15.45 -2.08
N GLN A 100 -1.37 -15.32 -2.83
CA GLN A 100 -1.15 -16.08 -4.06
C GLN A 100 -0.44 -17.40 -3.75
N THR A 101 -0.81 -18.47 -4.46
CA THR A 101 -0.10 -19.75 -4.43
C THR A 101 1.13 -19.71 -5.35
N GLY A 102 2.16 -20.47 -4.97
CA GLY A 102 3.45 -20.54 -5.65
C GLY A 102 4.55 -19.74 -4.94
N HIS A 103 5.71 -19.65 -5.58
CA HIS A 103 6.83 -18.82 -5.17
C HIS A 103 6.66 -17.43 -5.78
N ILE A 104 6.45 -16.41 -4.94
CA ILE A 104 6.02 -15.06 -5.36
C ILE A 104 7.05 -13.97 -5.02
N LEU A 105 8.31 -14.34 -4.80
CA LEU A 105 9.30 -13.43 -4.24
C LEU A 105 9.93 -12.47 -5.27
N GLY A 106 9.71 -12.69 -6.58
CA GLY A 106 10.32 -11.87 -7.63
C GLY A 106 11.85 -11.89 -7.59
N ASP A 107 12.48 -10.87 -8.20
CA ASP A 107 13.94 -10.74 -8.26
C ASP A 107 14.57 -10.50 -6.88
N VAL A 108 15.75 -11.11 -6.65
CA VAL A 108 16.52 -11.06 -5.40
C VAL A 108 16.88 -9.63 -4.98
N GLN A 109 17.07 -8.69 -5.92
CA GLN A 109 17.44 -7.31 -5.59
C GLN A 109 16.40 -6.61 -4.71
N HIS A 110 15.12 -6.97 -4.85
CA HIS A 110 14.04 -6.44 -4.02
C HIS A 110 14.05 -6.97 -2.57
N ARG A 111 14.85 -8.00 -2.28
CA ARG A 111 14.92 -8.68 -0.98
C ARG A 111 16.06 -8.21 -0.09
N ARG A 112 16.92 -7.31 -0.57
CA ARG A 112 18.07 -6.78 0.20
C ARG A 112 17.65 -6.03 1.46
N THR A 113 16.40 -5.59 1.55
CA THR A 113 15.79 -5.05 2.77
C THR A 113 15.28 -6.22 3.63
N PRO A 114 15.70 -6.37 4.90
CA PRO A 114 15.20 -7.43 5.78
C PRO A 114 13.67 -7.34 5.91
N GLY A 115 12.97 -8.27 5.25
CA GLY A 115 11.52 -8.38 5.34
C GLY A 115 11.08 -8.72 6.76
N VAL A 116 10.06 -8.02 7.23
CA VAL A 116 9.40 -8.31 8.51
C VAL A 116 8.68 -9.66 8.39
N SER A 117 8.87 -10.54 9.38
CA SER A 117 8.11 -11.79 9.47
C SER A 117 6.70 -11.48 9.99
N ASP A 118 5.73 -11.36 9.08
CA ASP A 118 4.30 -11.20 9.43
C ASP A 118 3.66 -12.48 10.01
N ARG A 119 4.44 -13.57 10.17
CA ARG A 119 3.94 -14.90 10.55
C ARG A 119 4.09 -15.23 12.04
N GLY A 120 4.54 -14.29 12.87
CA GLY A 120 4.77 -14.54 14.30
C GLY A 120 5.98 -15.44 14.62
N VAL A 121 6.71 -15.89 13.60
CA VAL A 121 7.98 -16.63 13.73
C VAL A 121 9.19 -15.70 13.69
N SER A 122 10.23 -16.10 14.43
CA SER A 122 11.57 -15.50 14.42
C SER A 122 12.12 -15.30 12.99
N PRO A 123 12.81 -14.18 12.68
CA PRO A 123 13.46 -13.97 11.38
C PRO A 123 14.47 -15.07 11.05
N VAL A 124 15.23 -15.58 12.02
CA VAL A 124 16.18 -16.70 11.81
C VAL A 124 15.42 -17.95 11.37
N VAL A 125 14.35 -18.30 12.09
CA VAL A 125 13.52 -19.47 11.78
C VAL A 125 12.88 -19.34 10.41
N PHE A 126 12.36 -18.15 10.08
CA PHE A 126 11.75 -17.86 8.79
C PHE A 126 12.75 -18.01 7.64
N VAL A 127 13.96 -17.45 7.78
CA VAL A 127 15.01 -17.56 6.76
C VAL A 127 15.47 -19.01 6.61
N LEU A 128 15.59 -19.78 7.69
CA LEU A 128 15.93 -21.21 7.64
C LEU A 128 14.84 -22.04 6.93
N LEU A 129 13.56 -21.83 7.24
CA LEU A 129 12.45 -22.47 6.54
C LEU A 129 12.48 -22.16 5.03
N ARG A 130 12.69 -20.89 4.69
CA ARG A 130 12.78 -20.43 3.29
C ARG A 130 13.99 -21.04 2.58
N LEU A 131 15.15 -21.09 3.24
CA LEU A 131 16.37 -21.69 2.71
C LEU A 131 16.18 -23.19 2.43
N LEU A 132 15.57 -23.94 3.36
CA LEU A 132 15.24 -25.36 3.16
C LEU A 132 14.29 -25.56 1.97
N THR A 133 13.32 -24.66 1.82
CA THR A 133 12.38 -24.67 0.69
C THR A 133 13.10 -24.38 -0.63
N HIS A 134 13.95 -23.35 -0.69
CA HIS A 134 14.72 -23.01 -1.89
C HIS A 134 15.73 -24.10 -2.26
N LEU A 135 16.43 -24.72 -1.30
CA LEU A 135 17.33 -25.84 -1.56
C LEU A 135 16.56 -27.04 -2.12
N SER A 136 15.38 -27.33 -1.61
CA SER A 136 14.51 -28.41 -2.13
C SER A 136 14.00 -28.09 -3.54
N MET A 137 13.56 -26.85 -3.78
CA MET A 137 13.17 -26.40 -5.13
C MET A 137 14.34 -26.44 -6.11
N LEU A 138 15.56 -26.10 -5.67
CA LEU A 138 16.75 -26.13 -6.50
C LEU A 138 17.10 -27.56 -6.92
N LEU A 139 16.98 -28.52 -6.01
CA LEU A 139 17.09 -29.96 -6.33
C LEU A 139 16.01 -30.37 -7.35
N GLY A 140 14.77 -29.93 -7.17
CA GLY A 140 13.68 -30.17 -8.13
C GLY A 140 13.97 -29.58 -9.51
N ALA A 141 14.46 -28.35 -9.56
CA ALA A 141 14.76 -27.62 -10.78
C ALA A 141 15.91 -28.27 -11.57
N SER A 142 16.86 -28.90 -10.88
CA SER A 142 17.96 -29.65 -11.53
C SER A 142 17.48 -30.87 -12.33
N ARG A 143 16.28 -31.40 -12.01
CA ARG A 143 15.69 -32.58 -12.68
C ARG A 143 14.52 -32.21 -13.60
N ALA A 144 13.64 -31.31 -13.16
CA ALA A 144 12.42 -30.93 -13.84
C ALA A 144 12.21 -29.40 -13.76
N PRO A 145 13.03 -28.61 -14.49
CA PRO A 145 13.01 -27.15 -14.43
C PRO A 145 11.66 -26.56 -14.84
N GLN A 146 10.96 -27.17 -15.80
CA GLN A 146 9.63 -26.71 -16.23
C GLN A 146 8.57 -26.82 -15.12
N SER A 147 8.60 -27.91 -14.35
CA SER A 147 7.64 -28.11 -13.26
C SER A 147 7.85 -27.09 -12.14
N VAL A 148 9.11 -26.81 -11.79
CA VAL A 148 9.45 -25.78 -10.79
C VAL A 148 9.20 -24.38 -11.33
N GLY A 149 9.52 -24.12 -12.60
CA GLY A 149 9.27 -22.84 -13.27
C GLY A 149 7.80 -22.43 -13.24
N SER A 150 6.87 -23.37 -13.45
CA SER A 150 5.43 -23.08 -13.36
C SER A 150 4.94 -22.67 -11.95
N MET A 151 5.73 -22.97 -10.90
CA MET A 151 5.42 -22.57 -9.53
C MET A 151 5.95 -21.17 -9.20
N ILE A 152 6.87 -20.62 -10.00
CA ILE A 152 7.51 -19.31 -9.77
C ILE A 152 6.74 -18.21 -10.48
N LYS A 153 6.48 -17.12 -9.76
CA LYS A 153 5.79 -15.92 -10.24
C LYS A 153 6.57 -14.67 -9.80
N PRO A 154 6.89 -13.74 -10.71
CA PRO A 154 6.71 -13.80 -12.17
C PRO A 154 7.53 -14.94 -12.82
N PRO A 155 7.18 -15.37 -14.05
CA PRO A 155 7.94 -16.39 -14.76
C PRO A 155 9.38 -15.94 -15.00
N VAL A 156 10.31 -16.88 -14.91
CA VAL A 156 11.76 -16.66 -15.05
C VAL A 156 12.33 -17.58 -16.13
N ASP A 157 13.30 -17.07 -16.87
CA ASP A 157 13.93 -17.82 -17.98
C ASP A 157 14.83 -18.94 -17.45
N ASP A 158 15.67 -18.64 -16.44
CA ASP A 158 16.56 -19.62 -15.81
C ASP A 158 16.19 -19.85 -14.34
N VAL A 159 15.40 -20.90 -14.12
CA VAL A 159 14.93 -21.33 -12.79
C VAL A 159 16.08 -21.72 -11.87
N VAL A 160 17.15 -22.33 -12.39
CA VAL A 160 18.26 -22.82 -11.56
C VAL A 160 19.09 -21.64 -11.07
N SER A 161 19.48 -20.74 -11.97
CA SER A 161 20.21 -19.53 -11.61
C SER A 161 19.40 -18.65 -10.66
N PHE A 162 18.10 -18.49 -10.92
CA PHE A 162 17.19 -17.78 -10.03
C PHE A 162 17.20 -18.35 -8.61
N LEU A 163 17.00 -19.66 -8.45
CA LEU A 163 17.00 -20.31 -7.12
C LEU A 163 18.37 -20.26 -6.44
N GLN A 164 19.47 -20.36 -7.18
CA GLN A 164 20.82 -20.20 -6.63
C GLN A 164 21.04 -18.81 -6.04
N GLN A 165 20.61 -17.75 -6.73
CA GLN A 165 20.69 -16.39 -6.21
C GLN A 165 19.83 -16.21 -4.95
N HIS A 166 18.64 -16.82 -4.91
CA HIS A 166 17.77 -16.82 -3.72
C HIS A 166 18.41 -17.53 -2.51
N VAL A 167 19.09 -18.66 -2.73
CA VAL A 167 19.84 -19.38 -1.69
C VAL A 167 21.02 -18.56 -1.18
N GLN A 168 21.77 -17.92 -2.08
CA GLN A 168 22.90 -17.06 -1.71
C GLN A 168 22.44 -15.87 -0.85
N GLU A 169 21.35 -15.21 -1.25
CA GLU A 169 20.77 -14.11 -0.46
C GLU A 169 20.23 -14.60 0.89
N ASP A 170 19.62 -15.79 0.95
CA ASP A 170 19.19 -16.36 2.23
C ASP A 170 20.36 -16.60 3.18
N LEU A 171 21.48 -17.11 2.69
CA LEU A 171 22.69 -17.29 3.48
C LEU A 171 23.25 -15.94 3.95
N ALA A 172 23.32 -14.94 3.07
CA ALA A 172 23.78 -13.60 3.43
C ALA A 172 22.88 -12.95 4.50
N GLN A 173 21.56 -13.10 4.37
CA GLN A 173 20.60 -12.66 5.39
C GLN A 173 20.79 -13.41 6.70
N LEU A 174 20.96 -14.74 6.64
CA LEU A 174 21.15 -15.56 7.83
C LEU A 174 22.44 -15.21 8.57
N THR A 175 23.55 -14.99 7.84
CA THR A 175 24.83 -14.53 8.40
C THR A 175 24.68 -13.19 9.11
N ARG A 176 23.97 -12.23 8.50
CA ARG A 176 23.70 -10.92 9.10
C ARG A 176 22.81 -11.00 10.34
N ILE A 177 21.74 -11.79 10.29
CA ILE A 177 20.78 -11.91 11.40
C ILE A 177 21.42 -12.62 12.60
N LEU A 178 22.24 -13.65 12.35
CA LEU A 178 22.89 -14.42 13.41
C LEU A 178 24.13 -13.72 14.00
N GLY A 179 24.69 -12.75 13.28
CA GLY A 179 25.97 -12.12 13.64
C GLY A 179 27.13 -13.13 13.69
N LYS A 180 27.12 -14.11 12.80
CA LYS A 180 28.08 -15.23 12.75
C LYS A 180 29.00 -15.13 11.54
N SER A 181 30.10 -15.89 11.56
CA SER A 181 30.92 -16.07 10.36
C SER A 181 30.12 -16.81 9.27
N VAL A 182 30.58 -16.71 8.03
CA VAL A 182 29.97 -17.47 6.91
C VAL A 182 30.05 -18.96 7.19
N ASP A 183 31.20 -19.45 7.69
CA ASP A 183 31.41 -20.86 8.02
C ASP A 183 30.49 -21.33 9.17
N ASP A 184 30.39 -20.55 10.25
CA ASP A 184 29.44 -20.85 11.33
C ASP A 184 27.99 -20.86 10.82
N THR A 185 27.64 -19.96 9.89
CA THR A 185 26.30 -19.93 9.29
C THR A 185 26.02 -21.21 8.52
N ILE A 186 26.95 -21.66 7.69
CA ILE A 186 26.87 -22.91 6.93
C ILE A 186 26.77 -24.11 7.90
N ASN A 187 27.59 -24.12 8.95
CA ASN A 187 27.56 -25.13 10.00
C ASN A 187 26.19 -25.20 10.69
N ILE A 188 25.55 -24.06 10.98
CA ILE A 188 24.18 -24.02 11.53
C ILE A 188 23.18 -24.67 10.57
N VAL A 189 23.27 -24.37 9.27
CA VAL A 189 22.41 -25.00 8.27
C VAL A 189 22.61 -26.51 8.29
N HIS A 190 23.85 -27.00 8.34
CA HIS A 190 24.14 -28.43 8.42
C HIS A 190 23.70 -29.09 9.73
N LEU A 191 23.73 -28.37 10.87
CA LEU A 191 23.15 -28.85 12.12
C LEU A 191 21.63 -29.01 12.01
N VAL A 192 20.93 -28.04 11.42
CA VAL A 192 19.48 -28.13 11.18
C VAL A 192 19.14 -29.28 10.24
N LEU A 193 19.92 -29.48 9.16
CA LEU A 193 19.77 -30.63 8.25
C LEU A 193 19.99 -31.97 8.96
N SER A 194 20.98 -32.04 9.84
CA SER A 194 21.24 -33.25 10.64
C SER A 194 20.09 -33.53 11.61
N SER A 195 19.52 -32.49 12.22
CA SER A 195 18.37 -32.58 13.13
C SER A 195 17.09 -33.04 12.40
N LEU A 196 16.89 -32.61 11.15
CA LEU A 196 15.80 -33.09 10.28
C LEU A 196 15.85 -34.61 10.06
N LEU A 197 17.04 -35.22 10.05
CA LEU A 197 17.22 -36.67 9.94
C LEU A 197 16.99 -37.39 11.27
N GLN A 198 17.39 -36.78 12.39
CA GLN A 198 17.33 -37.35 13.74
C GLN A 198 15.98 -37.11 14.46
N ALA A 199 15.06 -36.35 13.85
CA ALA A 199 13.74 -36.10 14.41
C ALA A 199 13.05 -37.42 14.82
N PRO A 200 12.55 -37.53 16.06
CA PRO A 200 12.16 -38.80 16.66
C PRO A 200 11.16 -39.57 15.79
N GLN A 201 11.52 -40.82 15.47
CA GLN A 201 10.61 -41.83 14.95
C GLN A 201 9.63 -42.16 16.08
N GLN A 202 8.38 -41.72 15.99
CA GLN A 202 7.32 -42.15 16.92
C GLN A 202 6.38 -43.12 16.23
N GLU A 203 5.81 -44.02 17.04
CA GLU A 203 4.99 -45.13 16.59
C GLU A 203 3.79 -44.70 15.72
N PRO A 204 3.41 -45.53 14.73
CA PRO A 204 2.32 -45.23 13.82
C PRO A 204 0.99 -45.11 14.58
N GLY A 205 0.44 -43.89 14.65
CA GLY A 205 -0.91 -43.63 15.20
C GLY A 205 -1.05 -42.37 16.07
N GLN A 206 0.05 -41.76 16.55
CA GLN A 206 -0.01 -40.60 17.46
C GLN A 206 0.00 -39.22 16.78
N TRP A 207 0.26 -39.13 15.47
CA TRP A 207 0.21 -37.85 14.75
C TRP A 207 -1.10 -37.72 13.97
N LEU A 208 -2.03 -36.93 14.50
CA LEU A 208 -3.05 -36.28 13.67
C LEU A 208 -2.36 -35.15 12.88
N VAL A 209 -1.64 -35.51 11.80
CA VAL A 209 -1.05 -34.54 10.86
C VAL A 209 -2.19 -33.74 10.26
N ARG A 210 -2.37 -32.49 10.70
CA ARG A 210 -3.37 -31.59 10.14
C ARG A 210 -2.89 -30.88 8.86
N PHE A 211 -1.84 -31.40 8.22
CA PHE A 211 -1.37 -30.95 6.91
C PHE A 211 -1.28 -32.15 5.96
N ASP A 212 -1.31 -31.87 4.66
CA ASP A 212 -1.13 -32.85 3.60
C ASP A 212 0.24 -32.72 2.94
N ASP A 213 0.63 -33.74 2.19
CA ASP A 213 1.94 -33.86 1.55
C ASP A 213 2.22 -32.76 0.51
N VAL A 214 1.18 -32.06 0.04
CA VAL A 214 1.25 -31.03 -1.01
C VAL A 214 1.01 -29.61 -0.50
N LEU A 215 0.73 -29.43 0.80
CA LEU A 215 0.41 -28.14 1.44
C LEU A 215 -0.72 -27.39 0.71
N SER A 216 -1.86 -28.06 0.50
CA SER A 216 -2.91 -27.59 -0.40
C SER A 216 -3.62 -26.31 0.06
N THR A 217 -3.58 -25.98 1.36
CA THR A 217 -4.23 -24.78 1.92
C THR A 217 -3.27 -23.97 2.79
N LYS A 218 -3.62 -22.69 3.00
CA LYS A 218 -2.90 -21.76 3.87
C LYS A 218 -2.75 -22.31 5.29
N GLU A 219 -3.82 -22.91 5.82
CA GLU A 219 -3.86 -23.48 7.17
C GLU A 219 -2.90 -24.67 7.28
N LYS A 220 -2.90 -25.57 6.29
CA LYS A 220 -2.00 -26.74 6.25
C LYS A 220 -0.54 -26.31 6.14
N ARG A 221 -0.23 -25.34 5.27
CA ARG A 221 1.11 -24.74 5.16
C ARG A 221 1.56 -24.13 6.49
N ASN A 222 0.72 -23.30 7.10
CA ASN A 222 1.04 -22.67 8.38
C ASN A 222 1.29 -23.72 9.47
N LYS A 223 0.54 -24.82 9.47
CA LYS A 223 0.74 -25.90 10.43
C LYS A 223 2.05 -26.66 10.21
N TRP A 224 2.43 -26.91 8.96
CA TRP A 224 3.74 -27.46 8.62
C TRP A 224 4.88 -26.55 9.10
N GLU A 225 4.80 -25.25 8.81
CA GLU A 225 5.81 -24.27 9.25
C GLU A 225 5.95 -24.22 10.77
N GLU A 226 4.82 -24.21 11.50
CA GLU A 226 4.79 -24.22 12.96
C GLU A 226 5.51 -25.45 13.54
N ILE A 227 5.27 -26.63 12.97
CA ILE A 227 5.87 -27.88 13.43
C ILE A 227 7.37 -27.88 13.17
N VAL A 228 7.81 -27.59 11.94
CA VAL A 228 9.24 -27.56 11.60
C VAL A 228 9.97 -26.52 12.44
N ALA A 229 9.37 -25.34 12.63
CA ALA A 229 9.91 -24.30 13.48
C ALA A 229 10.10 -24.77 14.93
N ASN A 230 9.03 -25.24 15.58
CA ASN A 230 9.04 -25.49 17.02
C ASN A 230 9.74 -26.80 17.41
N THR A 231 9.69 -27.82 16.54
CA THR A 231 10.23 -29.15 16.86
C THR A 231 11.65 -29.38 16.36
N ILE A 232 12.10 -28.64 15.35
CA ILE A 232 13.40 -28.87 14.71
C ILE A 232 14.28 -27.63 14.82
N ILE A 233 13.84 -26.50 14.25
CA ILE A 233 14.71 -25.32 14.13
C ILE A 233 14.97 -24.66 15.48
N VAL A 234 13.93 -24.35 16.26
CA VAL A 234 14.05 -23.64 17.55
C VAL A 234 14.93 -24.41 18.56
N PRO A 235 14.78 -25.74 18.73
CA PRO A 235 15.70 -26.54 19.56
C PRO A 235 17.15 -26.48 19.09
N GLU A 236 17.40 -26.42 17.78
CA GLU A 236 18.77 -26.27 17.26
C GLU A 236 19.37 -24.90 17.58
N LEU A 237 18.55 -23.85 17.55
CA LEU A 237 18.98 -22.49 17.88
C LEU A 237 19.18 -22.24 19.39
N LYS A 238 18.71 -23.15 20.25
CA LYS A 238 18.95 -23.10 21.70
C LYS A 238 20.39 -23.55 22.01
N ASP A 239 21.09 -22.78 22.84
CA ASP A 239 22.50 -23.02 23.20
C ASP A 239 23.44 -23.11 21.97
N LEU A 240 23.10 -22.41 20.88
CA LEU A 240 23.78 -22.46 19.59
C LEU A 240 25.29 -22.20 19.68
N ASP A 241 25.72 -21.24 20.51
CA ASP A 241 27.15 -20.94 20.69
C ASP A 241 27.93 -22.15 21.25
N LYS A 242 27.35 -22.91 22.19
CA LYS A 242 27.98 -24.12 22.75
C LYS A 242 28.05 -25.24 21.72
N LYS A 243 26.98 -25.44 20.94
CA LYS A 243 26.93 -26.45 19.86
C LYS A 243 27.98 -26.14 18.79
N LEU A 244 28.09 -24.88 18.39
CA LEU A 244 29.09 -24.43 17.42
C LEU A 244 30.51 -24.59 17.94
N LEU A 245 30.78 -24.27 19.20
CA LEU A 245 32.11 -24.50 19.80
C LEU A 245 32.50 -25.98 19.74
N LYS A 246 31.57 -26.88 20.06
CA LYS A 246 31.79 -28.33 19.97
C LYS A 246 32.03 -28.79 18.53
N LEU A 247 31.21 -28.34 17.60
CA LEU A 247 31.33 -28.70 16.18
C LEU A 247 32.64 -28.16 15.57
N ASN A 248 32.97 -26.90 15.83
CA ASN A 248 34.20 -26.28 15.36
C ASN A 248 35.43 -27.01 15.91
N ARG A 249 35.39 -27.48 17.17
CA ARG A 249 36.45 -28.34 17.74
C ARG A 249 36.58 -29.66 16.97
N GLN A 250 35.48 -30.32 16.65
CA GLN A 250 35.50 -31.56 15.84
C GLN A 250 36.07 -31.33 14.44
N ILE A 251 35.72 -30.21 13.79
CA ILE A 251 36.25 -29.84 12.47
C ILE A 251 37.75 -29.52 12.55
N GLN A 252 38.20 -28.86 13.63
CA GLN A 252 39.61 -28.55 13.87
C GLN A 252 40.46 -29.82 14.11
N GLU A 253 39.89 -30.82 14.77
CA GLU A 253 40.55 -32.09 15.07
C GLU A 253 40.61 -33.04 13.84
N ASP A 254 39.93 -32.73 12.73
CA ASP A 254 39.98 -33.52 11.50
C ASP A 254 41.40 -33.54 10.91
N GLU A 255 41.99 -34.73 10.82
CA GLU A 255 43.37 -34.96 10.35
C GLU A 255 43.67 -34.34 8.98
N ARG A 256 42.65 -34.22 8.11
CA ARG A 256 42.80 -33.66 6.76
C ARG A 256 43.00 -32.15 6.78
N ILE A 257 42.51 -31.48 7.81
CA ILE A 257 42.43 -30.01 7.91
C ILE A 257 43.35 -29.50 9.04
N SER A 258 43.56 -30.29 10.08
CA SER A 258 44.31 -29.92 11.28
C SER A 258 45.77 -29.58 11.02
N SER A 259 46.37 -30.11 9.94
CA SER A 259 47.72 -29.80 9.50
C SER A 259 47.85 -28.44 8.79
N ASN A 260 46.73 -27.84 8.35
CA ASN A 260 46.73 -26.58 7.61
C ASN A 260 47.09 -25.40 8.54
N PRO A 261 48.13 -24.62 8.23
CA PRO A 261 48.56 -23.51 9.08
C PRO A 261 47.49 -22.42 9.23
N ILE A 262 46.64 -22.19 8.22
CA ILE A 262 45.56 -21.18 8.29
C ILE A 262 44.54 -21.57 9.36
N VAL A 263 44.18 -22.85 9.42
CA VAL A 263 43.20 -23.38 10.39
C VAL A 263 43.76 -23.25 11.81
N LYS A 264 45.05 -23.56 12.00
CA LYS A 264 45.74 -23.37 13.29
C LYS A 264 45.80 -21.91 13.74
N ILE A 265 45.86 -20.94 12.82
CA ILE A 265 45.85 -19.49 13.15
C ILE A 265 44.44 -19.02 13.49
N VAL A 266 43.45 -19.39 12.68
CA VAL A 266 42.08 -18.90 12.80
C VAL A 266 41.38 -19.49 14.02
N TYR A 267 41.65 -20.77 14.30
CA TYR A 267 40.93 -21.53 15.31
C TYR A 267 41.79 -21.99 16.50
N GLY A 268 43.12 -21.94 16.37
CA GLY A 268 44.08 -22.36 17.40
C GLY A 268 44.94 -21.21 17.90
N ASP A 269 46.02 -21.56 18.62
CA ASP A 269 47.01 -20.58 19.05
C ASP A 269 48.17 -20.49 18.02
N PRO A 270 48.33 -19.37 17.29
CA PRO A 270 49.44 -19.19 16.37
C PRO A 270 50.82 -19.27 17.06
N ALA A 271 50.91 -18.94 18.36
CA ALA A 271 52.16 -19.03 19.11
C ALA A 271 52.66 -20.48 19.28
N ALA A 272 51.77 -21.48 19.15
CA ALA A 272 52.12 -22.88 19.27
C ALA A 272 53.02 -23.41 18.13
N PHE A 273 53.09 -22.69 17.00
CA PHE A 273 53.89 -23.14 15.85
C PHE A 273 54.65 -22.03 15.11
N LEU A 274 54.35 -20.75 15.37
CA LEU A 274 55.12 -19.62 14.86
C LEU A 274 56.09 -19.11 15.94
N SER A 275 57.32 -19.65 15.92
CA SER A 275 58.37 -19.35 16.90
C SER A 275 58.87 -17.89 16.90
N GLN A 276 58.50 -17.10 15.88
CA GLN A 276 58.84 -15.67 15.77
C GLN A 276 57.92 -14.77 16.60
N LEU A 277 56.84 -15.31 17.17
CA LEU A 277 55.89 -14.55 17.98
C LEU A 277 56.39 -14.37 19.43
N PRO A 278 56.08 -13.27 20.11
CA PRO A 278 56.49 -13.03 21.50
C PRO A 278 55.86 -14.06 22.46
N GLY A 279 56.66 -14.99 23.00
CA GLY A 279 56.15 -16.14 23.76
C GLY A 279 55.64 -15.88 25.18
N ASN A 280 55.89 -14.70 25.78
CA ASN A 280 55.61 -14.40 27.20
C ASN A 280 54.96 -13.03 27.44
N SER A 281 54.24 -12.49 26.45
CA SER A 281 53.54 -11.20 26.61
C SER A 281 52.08 -11.41 26.97
N HIS A 282 51.61 -10.77 28.04
CA HIS A 282 50.20 -10.73 28.43
C HIS A 282 49.31 -10.06 27.37
N ILE A 283 49.89 -9.28 26.45
CA ILE A 283 49.18 -8.47 25.44
C ILE A 283 49.23 -9.11 24.04
N HIS A 284 50.23 -9.94 23.75
CA HIS A 284 50.37 -10.63 22.46
C HIS A 284 49.79 -12.06 22.45
N HIS A 285 48.95 -12.37 23.43
CA HIS A 285 48.24 -13.64 23.49
C HIS A 285 47.13 -13.71 22.42
N SER A 286 46.92 -14.89 21.83
CA SER A 286 45.92 -15.14 20.77
C SER A 286 44.51 -14.62 21.13
N LYS A 287 44.10 -14.77 22.38
CA LYS A 287 42.81 -14.26 22.90
C LYS A 287 42.64 -12.73 22.85
N MET A 288 43.73 -11.94 22.83
CA MET A 288 43.64 -10.49 22.65
C MET A 288 43.38 -10.09 21.19
N TRP A 289 43.89 -10.89 20.25
CA TRP A 289 43.80 -10.64 18.81
C TRP A 289 42.67 -11.43 18.13
N SER A 290 41.82 -12.11 18.91
CA SER A 290 40.67 -12.82 18.39
C SER A 290 39.59 -11.86 17.88
N CYS A 291 38.98 -12.18 16.73
CA CYS A 291 37.86 -11.41 16.19
C CYS A 291 36.64 -11.50 17.11
N ARG A 292 36.02 -10.35 17.40
CA ARG A 292 34.76 -10.26 18.17
C ARG A 292 33.59 -9.98 17.23
N LYS A 293 32.40 -10.43 17.62
CA LYS A 293 31.15 -10.12 16.91
C LYS A 293 30.90 -8.61 16.97
N ARG A 294 30.59 -7.99 15.82
CA ARG A 294 30.12 -6.60 15.77
C ARG A 294 28.68 -6.56 16.30
N VAL A 295 28.39 -5.67 17.23
CA VAL A 295 27.01 -5.49 17.74
C VAL A 295 26.16 -4.83 16.66
N SER A 296 24.96 -5.37 16.44
CA SER A 296 23.97 -4.87 15.47
C SER A 296 22.56 -4.95 16.07
N VAL A 297 21.61 -4.27 15.43
CA VAL A 297 20.19 -4.30 15.81
C VAL A 297 19.62 -5.70 15.63
N GLU A 298 20.01 -6.39 14.55
CA GLU A 298 19.59 -7.75 14.27
C GLU A 298 20.10 -8.74 15.34
N ASN A 299 21.36 -8.58 15.79
CA ASN A 299 21.92 -9.39 16.87
C ASN A 299 21.13 -9.22 18.17
N LEU A 300 20.75 -7.97 18.52
CA LEU A 300 19.92 -7.73 19.68
C LEU A 300 18.53 -8.38 19.53
N GLY A 301 17.92 -8.29 18.35
CA GLY A 301 16.66 -8.96 18.03
C GLY A 301 16.73 -10.47 18.21
N GLN A 302 17.86 -11.09 17.87
CA GLN A 302 18.10 -12.51 18.12
C GLN A 302 18.23 -12.81 19.61
N VAL A 303 18.98 -12.00 20.37
CA VAL A 303 19.15 -12.21 21.82
C VAL A 303 17.81 -12.16 22.55
N VAL A 304 16.94 -11.19 22.22
CA VAL A 304 15.58 -11.10 22.78
C VAL A 304 14.77 -12.38 22.51
N GLN A 305 14.92 -12.97 21.32
CA GLN A 305 14.24 -14.23 20.96
C GLN A 305 14.81 -15.44 21.70
N GLN A 306 16.14 -15.56 21.75
CA GLN A 306 16.83 -16.68 22.40
C GLN A 306 16.54 -16.73 23.90
N LYS A 307 16.50 -15.57 24.56
CA LYS A 307 16.10 -15.45 25.97
C LYS A 307 14.60 -15.62 26.20
N ASN A 308 13.80 -15.81 25.15
CA ASN A 308 12.34 -15.81 25.17
C ASN A 308 11.76 -14.60 25.94
N ALA A 309 12.42 -13.44 25.82
CA ALA A 309 12.15 -12.26 26.63
C ALA A 309 11.00 -11.41 26.05
N LYS A 310 10.10 -12.00 25.26
CA LYS A 310 8.99 -11.27 24.61
C LYS A 310 8.05 -10.65 25.64
N ASP A 311 7.78 -11.38 26.72
CA ASP A 311 6.90 -10.93 27.80
C ASP A 311 7.63 -9.98 28.77
N THR A 312 8.96 -10.13 28.89
CA THR A 312 9.81 -9.27 29.73
C THR A 312 10.01 -7.89 29.10
N VAL A 313 10.30 -7.85 27.79
CA VAL A 313 10.57 -6.61 27.05
C VAL A 313 9.68 -6.46 25.80
N PRO A 314 8.35 -6.34 25.98
CA PRO A 314 7.40 -6.37 24.88
C PRO A 314 7.52 -5.18 23.91
N LEU A 315 7.89 -3.99 24.40
CA LEU A 315 8.05 -2.80 23.57
C LEU A 315 9.34 -2.84 22.77
N LEU A 316 10.44 -3.30 23.38
CA LEU A 316 11.69 -3.51 22.66
C LEU A 316 11.53 -4.60 21.60
N TRP A 317 10.85 -5.69 21.93
CA TRP A 317 10.53 -6.75 20.98
C TRP A 317 9.77 -6.20 19.76
N LYS A 318 8.69 -5.45 20.00
CA LYS A 318 7.87 -4.83 18.95
C LYS A 318 8.68 -3.81 18.13
N PHE A 319 9.52 -3.01 18.78
CA PHE A 319 10.42 -2.05 18.14
C PHE A 319 11.37 -2.75 17.16
N LEU A 320 12.05 -3.81 17.60
CA LEU A 320 13.01 -4.54 16.76
C LEU A 320 12.33 -5.26 15.58
N GLN A 321 11.05 -5.66 15.71
CA GLN A 321 10.29 -6.24 14.59
C GLN A 321 9.98 -5.23 13.49
N LYS A 322 9.78 -3.96 13.84
CA LYS A 322 9.33 -2.90 12.91
C LYS A 322 10.36 -1.79 12.69
N GLU A 323 11.59 -1.93 13.20
CA GLU A 323 12.64 -0.91 13.13
C GLU A 323 12.87 -0.37 11.72
N THR A 324 12.92 -1.28 10.74
CA THR A 324 13.24 -0.96 9.34
C THR A 324 12.17 -0.11 8.67
N GLU A 325 10.92 -0.26 9.10
CA GLU A 325 9.78 0.55 8.68
C GLU A 325 9.70 1.83 9.54
N LEU A 326 9.89 1.71 10.85
CA LEU A 326 9.71 2.79 11.83
C LEU A 326 10.71 3.94 11.61
N ARG A 327 11.94 3.62 11.22
CA ARG A 327 12.96 4.62 10.85
C ARG A 327 12.57 5.50 9.66
N LEU A 328 11.56 5.10 8.87
CA LEU A 328 11.07 5.87 7.73
C LEU A 328 10.03 6.92 8.15
N VAL A 329 9.46 6.82 9.36
CA VAL A 329 8.51 7.81 9.91
C VAL A 329 9.11 9.22 9.92
N LYS A 330 10.42 9.35 10.14
CA LYS A 330 11.12 10.65 10.10
C LYS A 330 10.97 11.42 8.77
N PHE A 331 10.63 10.74 7.68
CA PHE A 331 10.42 11.37 6.37
C PHE A 331 8.98 11.84 6.14
N LEU A 332 8.06 11.58 7.08
CA LEU A 332 6.67 12.01 6.99
C LEU A 332 6.49 13.53 6.80
N PRO A 333 7.26 14.45 7.43
CA PRO A 333 7.09 15.88 7.23
C PRO A 333 7.36 16.30 5.78
N GLU A 334 8.40 15.76 5.16
CA GLU A 334 8.74 16.02 3.76
C GLU A 334 7.68 15.47 2.80
N ILE A 335 7.12 14.28 3.09
CA ILE A 335 6.02 13.71 2.30
C ILE A 335 4.76 14.56 2.43
N LEU A 336 4.40 15.00 3.64
CA LEU A 336 3.25 15.87 3.86
C LEU A 336 3.48 17.27 3.26
N ALA A 337 4.69 17.80 3.28
CA ALA A 337 5.06 19.04 2.61
C ALA A 337 4.88 18.92 1.08
N LEU A 338 5.40 17.85 0.46
CA LEU A 338 5.19 17.55 -0.95
C LEU A 338 3.70 17.51 -1.31
N GLN A 339 2.91 16.78 -0.53
CA GLN A 339 1.48 16.67 -0.75
C GLN A 339 0.77 18.02 -0.62
N ARG A 340 1.14 18.86 0.36
CA ARG A 340 0.59 20.22 0.50
C ARG A 340 0.93 21.10 -0.68
N ASP A 341 2.16 21.06 -1.18
CA ASP A 341 2.59 21.85 -2.32
C ASP A 341 1.86 21.44 -3.59
N LEU A 342 1.74 20.12 -3.82
CA LEU A 342 0.98 19.58 -4.95
C LEU A 342 -0.52 19.90 -4.83
N VAL A 343 -1.11 19.82 -3.64
CA VAL A 343 -2.50 20.27 -3.43
C VAL A 343 -2.62 21.75 -3.78
N ARG A 344 -1.77 22.63 -3.24
CA ARG A 344 -1.79 24.07 -3.55
C ARG A 344 -1.67 24.35 -5.05
N GLN A 345 -0.83 23.62 -5.76
CA GLN A 345 -0.61 23.79 -7.18
C GLN A 345 -1.79 23.28 -8.03
N PHE A 346 -2.37 22.13 -7.68
CA PHE A 346 -3.37 21.47 -8.51
C PHE A 346 -4.83 21.69 -8.08
N GLN A 347 -5.10 22.26 -6.89
CA GLN A 347 -6.47 22.43 -6.35
C GLN A 347 -7.42 23.19 -7.28
N ASN A 348 -6.87 24.13 -8.05
CA ASN A 348 -7.63 24.99 -8.96
C ASN A 348 -7.41 24.69 -10.45
N THR A 349 -6.66 23.65 -10.78
CA THR A 349 -6.39 23.31 -12.17
C THR A 349 -7.53 22.47 -12.73
N ALA A 350 -8.07 22.85 -13.90
CA ALA A 350 -9.19 22.14 -14.54
C ALA A 350 -8.84 20.72 -15.00
N GLU A 351 -7.57 20.47 -15.36
CA GLU A 351 -7.04 19.17 -15.78
C GLU A 351 -5.63 18.97 -15.24
N ILE A 352 -5.33 17.76 -14.78
CA ILE A 352 -3.97 17.39 -14.40
C ILE A 352 -3.23 16.94 -15.65
N LYS A 353 -2.05 17.54 -15.89
CA LYS A 353 -1.19 17.14 -17.00
C LYS A 353 -0.88 15.64 -16.89
N HIS A 354 -1.30 14.87 -17.89
CA HIS A 354 -0.91 13.47 -18.06
C HIS A 354 0.55 13.41 -18.53
N CYS A 355 1.48 13.53 -17.58
CA CYS A 355 2.92 13.52 -17.83
C CYS A 355 3.65 12.65 -16.80
N SER A 356 4.92 12.37 -17.08
CA SER A 356 5.82 11.73 -16.12
C SER A 356 6.28 12.71 -15.03
N ILE A 357 6.73 12.19 -13.90
CA ILE A 357 7.33 13.00 -12.83
C ILE A 357 8.53 13.78 -13.37
N ARG A 358 9.36 13.16 -14.23
CA ARG A 358 10.52 13.80 -14.86
C ARG A 358 10.12 15.00 -15.71
N GLU A 359 9.07 14.89 -16.51
CA GLU A 359 8.58 16.00 -17.35
C GLU A 359 8.02 17.14 -16.52
N PHE A 360 7.27 16.82 -15.46
CA PHE A 360 6.76 17.80 -14.52
C PHE A 360 7.90 18.61 -13.86
N LEU A 361 9.00 17.93 -13.51
CA LEU A 361 10.18 18.56 -12.90
C LEU A 361 11.08 19.34 -13.89
N ARG A 362 10.80 19.29 -15.20
CA ARG A 362 11.58 20.03 -16.24
C ARG A 362 11.15 21.49 -16.41
N GLU A 363 10.05 21.93 -15.77
CA GLU A 363 9.64 23.34 -15.84
C GLU A 363 10.68 24.29 -15.21
N PRO A 364 10.82 25.56 -15.69
CA PRO A 364 12.00 26.38 -15.44
C PRO A 364 12.33 26.59 -13.96
N SER A 365 13.60 26.41 -13.63
CA SER A 365 14.18 26.30 -12.29
C SER A 365 14.08 27.58 -11.46
N SER A 366 13.18 27.60 -10.48
CA SER A 366 13.28 28.44 -9.28
C SER A 366 13.86 27.62 -8.11
N GLY A 367 14.35 28.27 -7.04
CA GLY A 367 14.84 27.56 -5.83
C GLY A 367 13.81 26.55 -5.26
N VAL A 368 12.52 26.85 -5.43
CA VAL A 368 11.38 26.01 -5.04
C VAL A 368 11.36 24.65 -5.76
N MET A 369 11.85 24.57 -7.00
CA MET A 369 11.87 23.33 -7.79
C MET A 369 12.94 22.34 -7.30
N ARG A 370 14.00 22.83 -6.64
CA ARG A 370 15.04 21.97 -6.05
C ARG A 370 14.51 21.23 -4.82
N ASP A 371 13.85 21.95 -3.93
CA ASP A 371 13.23 21.38 -2.74
C ASP A 371 12.14 20.37 -3.13
N LEU A 372 11.37 20.67 -4.19
CA LEU A 372 10.38 19.76 -4.74
C LEU A 372 11.01 18.45 -5.24
N LEU A 373 12.12 18.53 -5.99
CA LEU A 373 12.86 17.35 -6.45
C LEU A 373 13.38 16.50 -5.29
N GLU A 374 13.94 17.13 -4.25
CA GLU A 374 14.41 16.42 -3.05
C GLU A 374 13.26 15.68 -2.36
N ARG A 375 12.12 16.34 -2.16
CA ARG A 375 10.91 15.73 -1.59
C ARG A 375 10.37 14.58 -2.42
N VAL A 376 10.38 14.71 -3.75
CA VAL A 376 10.00 13.62 -4.67
C VAL A 376 10.93 12.42 -4.52
N ASN A 377 12.24 12.65 -4.45
CA ASN A 377 13.21 11.57 -4.24
C ASN A 377 13.00 10.87 -2.89
N VAL A 378 12.68 11.63 -1.83
CA VAL A 378 12.30 11.06 -0.53
C VAL A 378 11.05 10.19 -0.66
N PHE A 379 9.99 10.70 -1.30
CA PHE A 379 8.76 9.94 -1.52
C PHE A 379 9.02 8.62 -2.25
N LEU A 380 9.75 8.65 -3.39
CA LEU A 380 10.06 7.46 -4.18
C LEU A 380 10.88 6.44 -3.38
N SER A 381 11.89 6.91 -2.64
CA SER A 381 12.73 6.07 -1.79
C SER A 381 11.92 5.38 -0.69
N VAL A 382 11.05 6.12 0.00
CA VAL A 382 10.22 5.59 1.08
C VAL A 382 9.16 4.63 0.52
N TRP A 383 8.51 4.98 -0.59
CA TRP A 383 7.56 4.11 -1.29
C TRP A 383 8.20 2.78 -1.67
N ASN A 384 9.34 2.79 -2.36
CA ASN A 384 9.98 1.57 -2.83
C ASN A 384 10.41 0.64 -1.68
N ARG A 385 10.68 1.20 -0.49
CA ARG A 385 10.96 0.43 0.74
C ARG A 385 9.70 -0.13 1.41
N LEU A 386 8.57 0.56 1.29
CA LEU A 386 7.33 0.20 1.99
C LEU A 386 6.27 -0.47 1.11
N ARG A 387 6.42 -0.50 -0.22
CA ARG A 387 5.39 -1.00 -1.16
C ARG A 387 4.87 -2.41 -0.84
N SER A 388 5.75 -3.31 -0.41
CA SER A 388 5.38 -4.68 0.00
C SER A 388 4.58 -4.70 1.32
N SER A 389 4.99 -3.87 2.28
CA SER A 389 4.29 -3.71 3.55
C SER A 389 2.96 -2.99 3.36
N LEU A 390 2.86 -2.05 2.43
CA LEU A 390 1.61 -1.37 2.06
C LEU A 390 0.59 -2.34 1.45
N ASP A 391 1.01 -3.22 0.54
CA ASP A 391 0.11 -4.21 -0.05
C ASP A 391 -0.45 -5.17 1.00
N THR A 392 0.41 -5.63 1.92
CA THR A 392 0.07 -6.66 2.92
C THR A 392 -0.62 -6.06 4.15
N ASN A 393 -0.02 -5.05 4.76
CA ASN A 393 -0.35 -4.50 6.08
C ASN A 393 -0.98 -3.11 6.03
N GLY A 394 -1.00 -2.45 4.86
CA GLY A 394 -1.65 -1.16 4.70
C GLY A 394 -3.15 -1.21 4.97
N GLU A 395 -3.64 -0.18 5.68
CA GLU A 395 -5.06 0.06 5.93
C GLU A 395 -5.80 0.35 4.62
N ILE A 396 -5.18 1.16 3.75
CA ILE A 396 -5.69 1.44 2.40
C ILE A 396 -5.18 0.33 1.46
N LYS A 397 -6.09 -0.53 0.99
CA LYS A 397 -5.75 -1.59 0.02
C LYS A 397 -5.68 -1.00 -1.38
N LEU A 398 -4.47 -0.93 -1.90
CA LEU A 398 -4.18 -0.47 -3.25
C LEU A 398 -4.64 -1.50 -4.30
N PRO A 399 -5.12 -1.10 -5.48
CA PRO A 399 -5.44 -2.03 -6.57
C PRO A 399 -4.24 -2.91 -7.00
N LYS A 400 -4.52 -4.09 -7.57
CA LYS A 400 -3.47 -4.99 -8.10
C LYS A 400 -2.65 -4.27 -9.18
N GLY A 401 -1.32 -4.46 -9.18
CA GLY A 401 -0.41 -3.78 -10.11
C GLY A 401 0.29 -2.56 -9.53
N TYR A 402 -0.26 -1.92 -8.49
CA TYR A 402 0.27 -0.65 -7.99
C TYR A 402 1.56 -0.80 -7.18
N CYS A 403 1.71 -1.93 -6.48
CA CYS A 403 2.88 -2.23 -5.67
C CYS A 403 3.91 -3.15 -6.38
N ASP A 404 3.62 -3.58 -7.61
CA ASP A 404 4.38 -4.64 -8.29
C ASP A 404 5.76 -4.14 -8.79
N ALA A 405 5.81 -2.89 -9.27
CA ALA A 405 7.02 -2.25 -9.79
C ALA A 405 7.53 -1.13 -8.88
N GLU A 406 8.82 -0.85 -8.98
CA GLU A 406 9.41 0.33 -8.33
C GLU A 406 8.97 1.61 -9.03
N LEU A 407 8.61 2.62 -8.24
CA LEU A 407 8.35 3.96 -8.76
C LEU A 407 9.69 4.66 -9.01
N SER A 408 9.76 5.37 -10.14
CA SER A 408 10.90 6.16 -10.54
C SER A 408 10.44 7.52 -11.07
N LEU A 409 11.39 8.38 -11.46
CA LEU A 409 11.06 9.65 -12.10
C LEU A 409 10.31 9.47 -13.44
N ASP A 410 10.35 8.29 -14.04
CA ASP A 410 9.62 7.98 -15.28
C ASP A 410 8.18 7.51 -15.03
N SER A 411 7.79 7.33 -13.75
CA SER A 411 6.41 7.02 -13.37
C SER A 411 5.47 8.21 -13.62
N ARG A 412 4.16 7.92 -13.73
CA ARG A 412 3.11 8.93 -13.92
C ARG A 412 3.06 9.89 -12.73
N LEU A 413 2.93 11.19 -12.98
CA LEU A 413 2.81 12.23 -11.94
C LEU A 413 1.70 11.94 -10.92
N GLU A 414 0.62 11.29 -11.36
CA GLU A 414 -0.55 10.99 -10.53
C GLU A 414 -0.25 10.19 -9.26
N VAL A 415 0.82 9.38 -9.24
CA VAL A 415 1.21 8.60 -8.04
C VAL A 415 1.63 9.48 -6.86
N LEU A 416 2.06 10.72 -7.11
CA LEU A 416 2.46 11.68 -6.09
C LEU A 416 1.27 12.47 -5.54
N LEU A 417 0.21 12.61 -6.34
CA LEU A 417 -0.94 13.43 -6.00
C LEU A 417 -1.79 12.73 -4.95
N PRO A 418 -2.03 13.34 -3.78
CA PRO A 418 -2.76 12.69 -2.70
C PRO A 418 -4.25 12.63 -3.02
N ARG A 419 -4.69 11.56 -3.68
CA ARG A 419 -6.09 11.33 -4.04
C ARG A 419 -6.60 10.06 -3.37
N ARG A 420 -7.88 10.05 -3.05
CA ARG A 420 -8.57 8.85 -2.53
C ARG A 420 -9.11 7.93 -3.63
N GLN A 421 -8.67 8.16 -4.88
CA GLN A 421 -9.02 7.36 -6.05
C GLN A 421 -7.87 7.31 -7.05
N GLY A 422 -7.94 6.36 -8.00
CA GLY A 422 -6.96 6.21 -9.07
C GLY A 422 -5.53 5.95 -8.56
N LEU A 423 -4.53 6.38 -9.33
CA LEU A 423 -3.11 6.22 -8.97
C LEU A 423 -2.69 7.07 -7.75
N GLY A 424 -3.43 8.13 -7.45
CA GLY A 424 -3.13 8.99 -6.29
C GLY A 424 -3.35 8.32 -4.93
N LEU A 425 -4.00 7.15 -4.91
CA LEU A 425 -4.08 6.28 -3.74
C LEU A 425 -2.69 5.92 -3.20
N CYS A 426 -1.66 5.84 -4.04
CA CYS A 426 -0.29 5.57 -3.60
C CYS A 426 0.18 6.61 -2.58
N SER A 427 -0.02 7.89 -2.88
CA SER A 427 0.39 9.00 -2.03
C SER A 427 -0.39 9.01 -0.70
N THR A 428 -1.71 8.84 -0.75
CA THR A 428 -2.55 8.80 0.46
C THR A 428 -2.27 7.56 1.31
N ALA A 429 -2.09 6.39 0.71
CA ALA A 429 -1.77 5.14 1.42
C ALA A 429 -0.42 5.23 2.14
N LEU A 430 0.59 5.83 1.51
CA LEU A 430 1.91 5.98 2.13
C LEU A 430 1.87 6.86 3.37
N ALA A 431 1.23 8.04 3.29
CA ALA A 431 1.09 8.94 4.44
C ALA A 431 0.29 8.28 5.57
N SER A 432 -0.83 7.62 5.24
CA SER A 432 -1.66 6.91 6.22
C SER A 432 -0.88 5.79 6.92
N TYR A 433 -0.06 5.04 6.19
CA TYR A 433 0.72 3.94 6.76
C TYR A 433 1.80 4.43 7.72
N LEU A 434 2.51 5.50 7.38
CA LEU A 434 3.53 6.10 8.25
C LEU A 434 2.91 6.67 9.54
N ILE A 435 1.75 7.34 9.42
CA ILE A 435 0.98 7.81 10.58
C ILE A 435 0.52 6.65 11.45
N GLY A 436 -0.05 5.60 10.85
CA GLY A 436 -0.49 4.40 11.57
C GLY A 436 0.67 3.70 12.28
N LEU A 437 1.83 3.61 11.63
CA LEU A 437 3.03 3.02 12.23
C LEU A 437 3.53 3.83 13.43
N HIS A 438 3.57 5.16 13.32
CA HIS A 438 3.90 6.07 14.42
C HIS A 438 2.93 5.92 15.60
N ASN A 439 1.63 6.09 15.34
CA ASN A 439 0.59 6.06 16.37
C ASN A 439 0.57 4.74 17.13
N HIS A 440 0.72 3.61 16.42
CA HIS A 440 0.72 2.30 17.04
C HIS A 440 1.84 2.10 18.06
N PHE A 441 3.01 2.71 17.83
CA PHE A 441 4.11 2.70 18.80
C PHE A 441 3.84 3.63 19.98
N VAL A 442 3.35 4.85 19.73
CA VAL A 442 2.98 5.81 20.78
C VAL A 442 1.92 5.23 21.70
N HIS A 443 0.84 4.67 21.14
CA HIS A 443 -0.23 4.04 21.90
C HIS A 443 0.27 2.86 22.75
N SER A 444 1.20 2.06 22.20
CA SER A 444 1.82 0.96 22.96
C SER A 444 2.63 1.44 24.16
N VAL A 445 3.32 2.57 24.00
CA VAL A 445 4.11 3.19 25.07
C VAL A 445 3.20 3.81 26.12
N ASN A 446 2.19 4.59 25.72
CA ASN A 446 1.23 5.20 26.66
C ASN A 446 0.51 4.15 27.50
N ARG A 447 0.11 3.02 26.89
CA ARG A 447 -0.45 1.87 27.62
C ARG A 447 0.52 1.24 28.62
N HIS A 448 1.82 1.24 28.32
CA HIS A 448 2.85 0.69 29.20
C HIS A 448 3.19 1.66 30.34
N THR A 449 3.29 2.95 30.07
CA THR A 449 3.60 4.01 31.06
C THR A 449 2.38 4.47 31.85
N LYS A 450 1.16 4.09 31.42
CA LYS A 450 -0.14 4.55 31.95
C LYS A 450 -0.34 6.06 31.80
N GLU A 451 0.22 6.62 30.73
CA GLU A 451 -0.02 8.01 30.32
C GLU A 451 -1.33 8.11 29.52
N ASP A 452 -1.98 9.27 29.55
CA ASP A 452 -3.27 9.50 28.89
C ASP A 452 -3.07 9.89 27.42
N ASP A 453 -3.91 9.37 26.51
CA ASP A 453 -3.79 9.52 25.05
C ASP A 453 -4.24 10.91 24.53
N ARG A 454 -4.17 11.94 25.37
CA ARG A 454 -4.76 13.27 25.06
C ARG A 454 -3.89 14.16 24.20
N TYR A 455 -2.61 13.84 24.03
CA TYR A 455 -1.72 14.66 23.21
C TYR A 455 -1.91 14.33 21.72
N LEU A 456 -2.80 15.09 21.08
CA LEU A 456 -3.20 14.93 19.69
C LEU A 456 -2.73 16.12 18.85
N ILE A 457 -2.22 15.85 17.65
CA ILE A 457 -1.87 16.88 16.65
C ILE A 457 -2.45 16.54 15.28
N SER A 458 -2.64 17.56 14.45
CA SER A 458 -3.04 17.37 13.05
C SER A 458 -1.83 17.11 12.14
N PRO A 459 -2.00 16.42 10.99
CA PRO A 459 -0.95 16.27 9.97
C PRO A 459 -0.35 17.60 9.50
N SER A 460 -1.12 18.69 9.58
CA SER A 460 -0.68 20.03 9.20
C SER A 460 0.41 20.60 10.12
N GLU A 461 0.42 20.18 11.39
CA GLU A 461 1.31 20.66 12.46
C GLU A 461 2.52 19.74 12.68
N VAL A 462 2.59 18.62 11.95
CA VAL A 462 3.68 17.65 12.08
C VAL A 462 5.02 18.30 11.75
N ALA A 463 5.97 18.09 12.65
CA ALA A 463 7.35 18.54 12.58
C ALA A 463 8.26 17.44 13.15
N ASP A 464 9.57 17.53 12.92
CA ASP A 464 10.53 16.47 13.29
C ASP A 464 10.46 16.08 14.78
N LEU A 465 10.20 17.04 15.67
CA LEU A 465 10.11 16.82 17.11
C LEU A 465 8.90 15.93 17.51
N HIS A 466 7.82 15.98 16.72
CA HIS A 466 6.60 15.21 16.95
C HIS A 466 6.75 13.73 16.56
N LEU A 467 7.78 13.38 15.77
CA LEU A 467 7.91 12.07 15.16
C LEU A 467 8.90 11.18 15.91
N ILE A 468 8.68 9.87 15.80
CA ILE A 468 9.69 8.87 16.18
C ILE A 468 10.83 8.98 15.15
N SER A 469 11.95 9.55 15.58
CA SER A 469 13.11 9.83 14.74
C SER A 469 14.39 9.42 15.47
N TYR A 470 15.23 8.65 14.78
CA TYR A 470 16.54 8.18 15.26
C TYR A 470 17.41 7.75 14.07
N GLU A 471 18.72 7.68 14.31
CA GLU A 471 19.71 7.10 13.41
C GLU A 471 20.35 5.86 14.02
N VAL A 472 20.42 4.77 13.25
CA VAL A 472 20.94 3.49 13.77
C VAL A 472 22.39 3.61 14.23
N GLU A 473 23.28 4.11 13.38
CA GLU A 473 24.71 4.16 13.70
C GLU A 473 25.05 5.21 14.77
N ARG A 474 24.30 6.31 14.83
CA ARG A 474 24.59 7.41 15.77
C ARG A 474 23.87 7.29 17.12
N ASP A 475 22.65 6.76 17.12
CA ASP A 475 21.81 6.73 18.33
C ASP A 475 21.64 5.32 18.88
N LEU A 476 21.24 4.36 18.02
CA LEU A 476 20.84 3.03 18.47
C LEU A 476 22.05 2.14 18.81
N ILE A 477 23.07 2.09 17.95
CA ILE A 477 24.26 1.27 18.18
C ILE A 477 25.01 1.68 19.46
N PRO A 478 25.28 2.98 19.72
CA PRO A 478 25.91 3.39 20.97
C PRO A 478 25.06 3.07 22.20
N LEU A 479 23.73 3.21 22.10
CA LEU A 479 22.80 2.82 23.17
C LEU A 479 22.93 1.33 23.48
N ILE A 480 22.89 0.45 22.47
CA ILE A 480 23.02 -0.99 22.66
C ILE A 480 24.39 -1.34 23.26
N LEU A 481 25.47 -0.75 22.75
CA LEU A 481 26.83 -0.99 23.23
C LEU A 481 27.00 -0.58 24.70
N SER A 482 26.40 0.53 25.13
CA SER A 482 26.47 1.00 26.52
C SER A 482 25.79 0.06 27.53
N ASN A 483 24.92 -0.83 27.05
CA ASN A 483 24.20 -1.82 27.86
C ASN A 483 24.67 -3.26 27.57
N CYS A 484 25.78 -3.43 26.86
CA CYS A 484 26.46 -4.71 26.66
C CYS A 484 27.48 -4.91 27.79
N GLN A 485 27.18 -5.81 28.72
CA GLN A 485 28.05 -6.14 29.84
C GLN A 485 28.95 -7.32 29.49
N TYR A 486 30.20 -7.26 29.96
CA TYR A 486 31.16 -8.35 29.81
C TYR A 486 31.38 -8.98 31.18
N SER A 487 31.01 -10.25 31.33
CA SER A 487 31.32 -11.03 32.53
C SER A 487 32.51 -11.95 32.26
N MET A 488 33.38 -12.09 33.27
CA MET A 488 34.44 -13.11 33.29
C MET A 488 34.21 -14.05 34.46
N GLU A 489 33.97 -15.32 34.18
CA GLU A 489 34.06 -16.37 35.19
C GLU A 489 35.53 -16.75 35.42
N LYS A 490 35.91 -17.08 36.67
CA LYS A 490 37.28 -17.48 37.00
C LYS A 490 37.69 -18.71 36.17
N GLY A 491 38.63 -18.53 35.25
CA GLY A 491 39.12 -19.58 34.35
C GLY A 491 38.30 -19.79 33.07
N GLY A 492 37.29 -18.95 32.80
CA GLY A 492 36.39 -19.05 31.65
C GLY A 492 36.56 -17.94 30.59
N GLU A 493 35.82 -18.07 29.48
CA GLU A 493 35.76 -17.05 28.42
C GLU A 493 34.94 -15.83 28.85
N THR A 494 35.19 -14.68 28.20
CA THR A 494 34.39 -13.46 28.38
C THR A 494 33.01 -13.65 27.74
N LEU A 495 31.95 -13.70 28.54
CA LEU A 495 30.58 -13.77 28.05
C LEU A 495 30.01 -12.36 27.88
N GLN A 496 29.45 -12.08 26.70
CA GLN A 496 28.69 -10.87 26.44
C GLN A 496 27.25 -11.08 26.89
N ASP A 497 26.74 -10.19 27.73
CA ASP A 497 25.33 -10.19 28.12
C ASP A 497 24.68 -8.83 27.90
N PHE A 498 23.43 -8.85 27.43
CA PHE A 498 22.65 -7.64 27.17
C PHE A 498 21.61 -7.45 28.27
N ASP A 499 21.66 -6.27 28.91
CA ASP A 499 20.62 -5.81 29.83
C ASP A 499 19.40 -5.32 29.04
N LEU A 500 18.53 -6.26 28.69
CA LEU A 500 17.38 -6.01 27.82
C LEU A 500 16.38 -5.01 28.42
N GLU A 501 16.18 -5.05 29.74
CA GLU A 501 15.25 -4.15 30.43
C GLU A 501 15.74 -2.71 30.37
N ARG A 502 17.04 -2.50 30.64
CA ARG A 502 17.65 -1.17 30.54
C ARG A 502 17.66 -0.64 29.12
N ILE A 503 17.91 -1.50 28.13
CA ILE A 503 17.80 -1.13 26.70
C ILE A 503 16.37 -0.71 26.37
N GLN A 504 15.36 -1.48 26.79
CA GLN A 504 13.96 -1.12 26.56
C GLN A 504 13.63 0.24 27.16
N GLN A 505 14.02 0.49 28.42
CA GLN A 505 13.77 1.78 29.08
C GLN A 505 14.43 2.94 28.35
N GLN A 506 15.68 2.79 27.90
CA GLN A 506 16.37 3.85 27.16
C GLN A 506 15.78 4.11 25.78
N VAL A 507 15.31 3.05 25.08
CA VAL A 507 14.62 3.21 23.79
C VAL A 507 13.30 3.96 23.96
N ILE A 508 12.52 3.60 24.99
CA ILE A 508 11.27 4.28 25.32
C ILE A 508 11.56 5.75 25.65
N SER A 509 12.44 6.02 26.61
CA SER A 509 12.67 7.36 27.13
C SER A 509 13.26 8.31 26.09
N LYS A 510 14.11 7.81 25.18
CA LYS A 510 14.81 8.66 24.20
C LYS A 510 14.03 8.87 22.90
N PHE A 511 13.31 7.84 22.42
CA PHE A 511 12.77 7.87 21.05
C PHE A 511 11.24 7.80 20.98
N LEU A 512 10.58 7.19 21.96
CA LEU A 512 9.16 6.85 21.83
C LEU A 512 8.24 7.64 22.78
N GLN A 513 8.72 7.97 23.99
CA GLN A 513 7.93 8.68 25.00
C GLN A 513 7.75 10.17 24.64
N GLY A 514 6.59 10.74 25.03
CA GLY A 514 6.28 12.16 24.83
C GLY A 514 5.92 12.54 23.40
N LYS A 515 5.71 11.56 22.52
CA LYS A 515 5.29 11.80 21.13
C LYS A 515 3.76 11.90 21.05
N PRO A 516 3.19 12.83 20.25
CA PRO A 516 1.76 12.94 20.06
C PRO A 516 1.21 11.81 19.18
N LEU A 517 -0.09 11.55 19.34
CA LEU A 517 -0.89 10.84 18.34
C LEU A 517 -1.25 11.80 17.21
N ILE A 518 -1.05 11.37 15.97
CA ILE A 518 -1.33 12.16 14.77
C ILE A 518 -2.72 11.79 14.26
N THR A 519 -3.62 12.76 14.13
CA THR A 519 -4.96 12.49 13.59
C THR A 519 -4.90 12.18 12.09
N LEU A 520 -5.85 11.39 11.61
CA LEU A 520 -6.00 11.12 10.16
C LEU A 520 -6.80 12.24 9.46
N THR A 521 -7.46 13.09 10.25
CA THR A 521 -8.17 14.27 9.79
C THR A 521 -7.16 15.38 9.45
N GLY A 522 -7.20 15.88 8.21
CA GLY A 522 -6.27 16.92 7.74
C GLY A 522 -5.07 16.42 6.95
N ILE A 523 -5.00 15.12 6.62
CA ILE A 523 -4.05 14.64 5.59
C ILE A 523 -4.34 15.40 4.29
N PRO A 524 -3.34 16.07 3.68
CA PRO A 524 -3.55 16.83 2.46
C PRO A 524 -4.15 15.93 1.40
N THR A 525 -5.31 16.31 0.86
CA THR A 525 -6.04 15.52 -0.14
C THR A 525 -6.46 16.45 -1.26
N LEU A 526 -6.13 16.08 -2.49
CA LEU A 526 -6.57 16.76 -3.69
C LEU A 526 -7.96 16.27 -4.05
N VAL A 527 -8.97 17.07 -3.70
CA VAL A 527 -10.37 16.79 -4.04
C VAL A 527 -10.64 17.39 -5.41
N HIS A 528 -10.94 16.55 -6.40
CA HIS A 528 -11.46 17.04 -7.67
C HIS A 528 -12.79 17.75 -7.43
N ARG A 529 -13.00 18.89 -8.08
CA ARG A 529 -14.25 19.66 -7.95
C ARG A 529 -15.50 18.81 -8.20
N HIS A 530 -15.39 17.81 -9.07
CA HIS A 530 -16.44 16.87 -9.47
C HIS A 530 -16.72 15.72 -8.47
N ASP A 531 -15.86 15.49 -7.46
CA ASP A 531 -16.08 14.47 -6.40
C ASP A 531 -16.88 15.00 -5.21
N ARG A 532 -17.22 16.30 -5.22
CA ARG A 532 -18.17 16.89 -4.25
C ARG A 532 -19.51 16.21 -4.44
N ASN A 533 -20.22 15.93 -3.35
CA ASN A 533 -21.57 15.39 -3.41
C ASN A 533 -22.54 16.48 -3.91
N TYR A 534 -22.57 16.69 -5.23
CA TYR A 534 -23.47 17.65 -5.87
C TYR A 534 -24.92 17.34 -5.57
N GLU A 535 -25.30 16.07 -5.33
CA GLU A 535 -26.68 15.73 -4.93
C GLU A 535 -27.03 16.34 -3.58
N GLN A 536 -26.13 16.24 -2.60
CA GLN A 536 -26.34 16.88 -1.30
C GLN A 536 -26.28 18.41 -1.41
N LEU A 537 -25.32 18.94 -2.17
CA LEU A 537 -25.18 20.38 -2.38
C LEU A 537 -26.41 20.96 -3.11
N PHE A 538 -26.98 20.28 -4.09
CA PHE A 538 -28.21 20.65 -4.77
C PHE A 538 -29.41 20.60 -3.83
N ASN A 539 -29.49 19.61 -2.95
CA ASN A 539 -30.52 19.57 -1.92
C ASN A 539 -30.37 20.75 -0.94
N ASP A 540 -29.15 21.04 -0.49
CA ASP A 540 -28.86 22.16 0.42
C ASP A 540 -29.21 23.51 -0.20
N VAL A 541 -28.91 23.71 -1.50
CA VAL A 541 -29.31 24.90 -2.26
C VAL A 541 -30.83 24.96 -2.42
N ARG A 542 -31.48 23.88 -2.86
CA ARG A 542 -32.93 23.83 -3.07
C ARG A 542 -33.73 24.08 -1.79
N ASN A 543 -33.19 23.66 -0.64
CA ASN A 543 -33.80 23.91 0.66
C ASN A 543 -33.71 25.38 1.11
N LYS A 544 -32.79 26.17 0.53
CA LYS A 544 -32.52 27.57 0.91
C LYS A 544 -32.93 28.58 -0.15
N LEU A 545 -33.00 28.16 -1.42
CA LEU A 545 -33.25 29.02 -2.57
C LEU A 545 -34.20 28.32 -3.55
N GLU A 546 -35.20 29.04 -4.03
CA GLU A 546 -35.99 28.58 -5.17
C GLU A 546 -35.12 28.45 -6.42
N GLN A 547 -35.23 27.33 -7.12
CA GLN A 547 -34.48 27.03 -8.34
C GLN A 547 -35.44 26.84 -9.51
N SER A 548 -35.05 27.33 -10.69
CA SER A 548 -35.85 27.31 -11.91
C SER A 548 -34.99 27.00 -13.14
N ALA A 549 -35.63 26.53 -14.20
CA ALA A 549 -34.94 26.19 -15.45
C ALA A 549 -34.31 27.43 -16.11
N LEU A 550 -33.18 27.23 -16.78
CA LEU A 550 -32.51 28.29 -17.53
C LEU A 550 -33.25 28.50 -18.88
N PRO A 551 -33.65 29.74 -19.24
CA PRO A 551 -34.36 29.98 -20.49
C PRO A 551 -33.51 29.61 -21.72
N SER A 552 -34.11 29.01 -22.75
CA SER A 552 -33.41 28.60 -23.98
C SER A 552 -32.70 29.75 -24.70
N SER A 553 -33.25 30.97 -24.63
CA SER A 553 -32.62 32.18 -25.17
C SER A 553 -31.32 32.54 -24.45
N VAL A 554 -31.24 32.29 -23.14
CA VAL A 554 -30.04 32.51 -22.34
C VAL A 554 -29.01 31.40 -22.59
N MET A 555 -29.45 30.14 -22.67
CA MET A 555 -28.56 29.02 -23.03
C MET A 555 -27.87 29.24 -24.39
N ASN A 556 -28.62 29.66 -25.41
CA ASN A 556 -28.07 29.93 -26.74
C ASN A 556 -27.10 31.11 -26.74
N MET A 557 -27.37 32.14 -25.93
CA MET A 557 -26.45 33.27 -25.76
C MET A 557 -25.14 32.84 -25.10
N ILE A 558 -25.21 32.11 -23.98
CA ILE A 558 -24.03 31.61 -23.28
C ILE A 558 -23.23 30.65 -24.18
N SER A 559 -23.91 29.74 -24.89
CA SER A 559 -23.28 28.84 -25.87
C SER A 559 -22.59 29.60 -27.00
N GLY A 560 -23.15 30.76 -27.39
CA GLY A 560 -22.63 31.66 -28.40
C GLY A 560 -21.40 32.44 -27.95
N GLU A 561 -21.41 32.97 -26.72
CA GLU A 561 -20.33 33.78 -26.16
C GLU A 561 -19.16 32.93 -25.61
N LEU A 562 -19.44 31.76 -25.02
CA LEU A 562 -18.43 30.85 -24.47
C LEU A 562 -18.04 29.75 -25.47
N GLN A 563 -17.26 30.12 -26.50
CA GLN A 563 -16.76 29.17 -27.51
C GLN A 563 -15.44 28.48 -27.10
N SER A 564 -14.62 29.12 -26.28
CA SER A 564 -13.34 28.56 -25.83
C SER A 564 -13.52 27.56 -24.70
N TYR A 565 -12.79 26.44 -24.74
CA TYR A 565 -12.77 25.48 -23.63
C TYR A 565 -12.36 26.12 -22.30
N SER A 566 -11.43 27.08 -22.33
CA SER A 566 -10.97 27.80 -21.13
C SER A 566 -12.10 28.63 -20.53
N ASP A 567 -12.81 29.41 -21.36
CA ASP A 567 -13.88 30.30 -20.89
C ASP A 567 -15.04 29.49 -20.30
N VAL A 568 -15.36 28.32 -20.87
CA VAL A 568 -16.37 27.41 -20.33
C VAL A 568 -15.92 26.82 -18.99
N CYS A 569 -14.64 26.47 -18.85
CA CYS A 569 -14.09 26.00 -17.57
C CYS A 569 -14.12 27.09 -16.50
N ASP A 570 -13.82 28.33 -16.86
CA ASP A 570 -13.85 29.49 -15.95
C ASP A 570 -15.28 29.78 -15.50
N ALA A 571 -16.24 29.78 -16.44
CA ALA A 571 -17.66 29.94 -16.15
C ALA A 571 -18.21 28.84 -15.22
N LEU A 572 -17.85 27.58 -15.49
CA LEU A 572 -18.24 26.45 -14.65
C LEU A 572 -17.62 26.57 -13.25
N SER A 573 -16.35 26.95 -13.17
CA SER A 573 -15.63 27.17 -11.91
C SER A 573 -16.29 28.24 -11.06
N LEU A 574 -16.72 29.34 -11.69
CA LEU A 574 -17.39 30.43 -11.02
C LEU A 574 -18.76 29.98 -10.49
N THR A 575 -19.52 29.25 -11.31
CA THR A 575 -20.82 28.69 -10.93
C THR A 575 -20.69 27.69 -9.79
N ASP A 576 -19.66 26.84 -9.78
CA ASP A 576 -19.35 25.92 -8.68
C ASP A 576 -19.07 26.63 -7.35
N ILE A 577 -18.31 27.72 -7.40
CA ILE A 577 -18.01 28.54 -6.22
C ILE A 577 -19.31 29.15 -5.70
N THR A 578 -20.11 29.76 -6.58
CA THR A 578 -21.39 30.35 -6.21
C THR A 578 -22.32 29.32 -5.56
N LEU A 579 -22.50 28.15 -6.17
CA LEU A 579 -23.33 27.08 -5.60
C LEU A 579 -22.82 26.62 -4.22
N GLY A 580 -21.50 26.57 -4.03
CA GLY A 580 -20.90 26.23 -2.74
C GLY A 580 -21.24 27.24 -1.63
N PHE A 581 -21.27 28.54 -1.94
CA PHE A 581 -21.66 29.58 -0.99
C PHE A 581 -23.18 29.60 -0.76
N LEU A 582 -23.99 29.46 -1.81
CA LEU A 582 -25.45 29.39 -1.70
C LEU A 582 -25.89 28.20 -0.85
N ALA A 583 -25.23 27.04 -0.98
CA ALA A 583 -25.49 25.88 -0.13
C ALA A 583 -25.26 26.17 1.35
N MET A 584 -24.35 27.10 1.69
CA MET A 584 -24.04 27.46 3.07
C MET A 584 -24.92 28.58 3.61
N ALA A 585 -25.11 29.66 2.84
CA ALA A 585 -25.73 30.89 3.32
C ALA A 585 -27.15 31.14 2.80
N GLY A 586 -27.53 30.59 1.63
CA GLY A 586 -28.70 31.06 0.88
C GLY A 586 -28.49 32.48 0.32
N GLU A 587 -29.49 33.03 -0.38
CA GLU A 587 -29.58 34.47 -0.75
C GLU A 587 -30.97 34.80 -1.34
N ASN A 588 -31.16 35.97 -1.96
CA ASN A 588 -32.35 36.28 -2.76
C ASN A 588 -32.27 35.66 -4.17
N ALA A 589 -33.26 34.81 -4.51
CA ALA A 589 -33.32 34.06 -5.76
C ALA A 589 -33.33 34.95 -7.03
N GLU A 590 -33.87 36.17 -6.93
CA GLU A 590 -33.97 37.12 -8.06
C GLU A 590 -32.70 37.93 -8.30
N MET A 591 -31.74 37.90 -7.38
CA MET A 591 -30.47 38.61 -7.52
C MET A 591 -29.73 38.12 -8.77
N LEU A 592 -29.12 39.05 -9.51
CA LEU A 592 -28.29 38.70 -10.66
C LEU A 592 -27.07 37.92 -10.17
N LEU A 593 -26.71 36.88 -10.92
CA LEU A 593 -25.56 36.04 -10.61
C LEU A 593 -24.26 36.86 -10.58
N THR A 594 -24.12 37.81 -11.52
CA THR A 594 -22.97 38.72 -11.58
C THR A 594 -22.90 39.66 -10.38
N ASP A 595 -24.03 40.20 -9.94
CA ASP A 595 -24.08 41.09 -8.78
C ASP A 595 -23.67 40.34 -7.50
N TYR A 596 -24.10 39.08 -7.36
CA TYR A 596 -23.70 38.25 -6.22
C TYR A 596 -22.19 37.99 -6.22
N ILE A 597 -21.62 37.69 -7.39
CA ILE A 597 -20.18 37.42 -7.54
C ILE A 597 -19.35 38.68 -7.26
N GLU A 598 -19.77 39.83 -7.78
CA GLU A 598 -19.04 41.09 -7.64
C GLU A 598 -19.21 41.72 -6.25
N GLN A 599 -20.43 41.77 -5.73
CA GLN A 599 -20.75 42.55 -4.54
C GLN A 599 -20.74 41.72 -3.24
N VAL A 600 -21.12 40.44 -3.31
CA VAL A 600 -21.19 39.56 -2.12
C VAL A 600 -19.93 38.73 -1.98
N LEU A 601 -19.54 38.02 -3.04
CA LEU A 601 -18.32 37.20 -3.03
C LEU A 601 -17.04 38.03 -3.21
N GLN A 602 -17.16 39.29 -3.65
CA GLN A 602 -16.04 40.22 -3.89
C GLN A 602 -14.99 39.64 -4.86
N MET A 603 -15.45 38.93 -5.89
CA MET A 603 -14.60 38.25 -6.87
C MET A 603 -14.48 38.98 -8.22
N GLY A 604 -15.06 40.17 -8.36
CA GLY A 604 -15.10 40.92 -9.63
C GLY A 604 -13.73 41.11 -10.29
N ASP A 605 -12.74 41.57 -9.53
CA ASP A 605 -11.39 41.89 -10.04
C ASP A 605 -10.58 40.65 -10.47
N GLN A 606 -10.97 39.45 -10.01
CA GLN A 606 -10.27 38.19 -10.26
C GLN A 606 -10.96 37.35 -11.35
N THR A 607 -12.10 37.81 -11.86
CA THR A 607 -12.93 37.04 -12.79
C THR A 607 -12.76 37.56 -14.21
N ASN A 608 -12.70 36.67 -15.19
CA ASN A 608 -12.62 37.03 -16.60
C ASN A 608 -13.84 37.90 -17.00
N PRO A 609 -13.66 39.14 -17.46
CA PRO A 609 -14.78 40.04 -17.82
C PRO A 609 -15.68 39.47 -18.91
N HIS A 610 -15.12 38.66 -19.83
CA HIS A 610 -15.88 37.99 -20.88
C HIS A 610 -16.83 36.94 -20.31
N VAL A 611 -16.40 36.21 -19.28
CA VAL A 611 -17.23 35.21 -18.58
C VAL A 611 -18.34 35.88 -17.78
N LEU A 612 -18.04 36.98 -17.07
CA LEU A 612 -19.06 37.76 -16.37
C LEU A 612 -20.12 38.33 -17.32
N GLN A 613 -19.67 38.81 -18.48
CA GLN A 613 -20.57 39.32 -19.51
C GLN A 613 -21.52 38.23 -20.04
N ALA A 614 -21.02 37.02 -20.26
CA ALA A 614 -21.85 35.88 -20.69
C ALA A 614 -22.90 35.47 -19.65
N LEU A 615 -22.58 35.61 -18.36
CA LEU A 615 -23.46 35.21 -17.25
C LEU A 615 -24.40 36.34 -16.79
N ARG A 616 -24.36 37.52 -17.41
CA ARG A 616 -25.05 38.74 -16.95
C ARG A 616 -26.58 38.65 -16.97
N ARG A 617 -27.14 37.69 -17.70
CA ARG A 617 -28.59 37.42 -17.76
C ARG A 617 -29.04 36.28 -16.82
N CYS A 618 -28.11 35.71 -16.06
CA CYS A 618 -28.43 34.68 -15.07
C CYS A 618 -28.78 35.33 -13.73
N GLN A 619 -29.72 34.71 -13.02
CA GLN A 619 -30.08 35.03 -11.64
C GLN A 619 -29.73 33.84 -10.75
N LEU A 620 -29.68 34.03 -9.44
CA LEU A 620 -29.33 32.95 -8.50
C LEU A 620 -30.30 31.77 -8.55
N ARG A 621 -31.57 31.98 -8.90
CA ARG A 621 -32.54 30.91 -9.19
C ARG A 621 -32.17 30.00 -10.36
N HIS A 622 -31.26 30.42 -11.23
CA HIS A 622 -30.82 29.61 -12.39
C HIS A 622 -29.53 28.82 -12.09
N SER A 623 -28.94 28.92 -10.88
CA SER A 623 -27.57 28.45 -10.60
C SER A 623 -27.38 26.95 -10.85
N MET A 624 -28.36 26.11 -10.48
CA MET A 624 -28.28 24.67 -10.72
C MET A 624 -28.41 24.32 -12.20
N ALA A 625 -29.38 24.91 -12.91
CA ALA A 625 -29.58 24.70 -14.34
C ALA A 625 -28.38 25.22 -15.17
N LEU A 626 -27.78 26.33 -14.74
CA LEU A 626 -26.56 26.87 -15.34
C LEU A 626 -25.38 25.90 -15.16
N TRP A 627 -25.21 25.32 -13.97
CA TRP A 627 -24.17 24.32 -13.73
C TRP A 627 -24.33 23.10 -14.64
N GLN A 628 -25.55 22.55 -14.73
CA GLN A 628 -25.86 21.38 -15.57
C GLN A 628 -25.55 21.67 -17.04
N PHE A 629 -25.98 22.84 -17.53
CA PHE A 629 -25.70 23.32 -18.88
C PHE A 629 -24.19 23.48 -19.15
N LEU A 630 -23.45 24.16 -18.27
CA LEU A 630 -22.01 24.39 -18.44
C LEU A 630 -21.20 23.09 -18.35
N CYS A 631 -21.61 22.15 -17.50
CA CYS A 631 -21.03 20.80 -17.43
C CYS A 631 -21.18 20.04 -18.75
N ALA A 632 -22.39 20.01 -19.32
CA ALA A 632 -22.64 19.36 -20.60
C ALA A 632 -21.87 20.07 -21.73
N HIS A 633 -21.92 21.41 -21.79
CA HIS A 633 -21.23 22.21 -22.80
C HIS A 633 -19.70 22.05 -22.73
N LYS A 634 -19.12 21.93 -21.53
CA LYS A 634 -17.69 21.60 -21.35
C LYS A 634 -17.34 20.26 -22.00
N SER A 635 -18.14 19.23 -21.76
CA SER A 635 -17.92 17.91 -22.36
C SER A 635 -18.14 17.92 -23.87
N GLU A 636 -19.06 18.73 -24.39
CA GLU A 636 -19.24 18.92 -25.84
C GLU A 636 -17.98 19.56 -26.45
N GLN A 637 -17.37 20.56 -25.80
CA GLN A 637 -16.12 21.16 -26.26
C GLN A 637 -14.94 20.19 -26.23
N LEU A 638 -14.83 19.33 -25.21
CA LEU A 638 -13.82 18.27 -25.19
C LEU A 638 -13.97 17.30 -26.36
N LEU A 639 -15.19 16.91 -26.68
CA LEU A 639 -15.49 16.06 -27.82
C LEU A 639 -15.08 16.73 -29.15
N ARG A 640 -15.28 18.05 -29.28
CA ARG A 640 -14.82 18.82 -30.46
C ARG A 640 -13.29 18.85 -30.58
N LEU A 641 -12.57 18.83 -29.46
CA LEU A 641 -11.11 18.77 -29.41
C LEU A 641 -10.55 17.35 -29.61
N GLY A 642 -11.40 16.36 -29.88
CA GLY A 642 -11.00 14.96 -30.04
C GLY A 642 -10.58 14.27 -28.74
N ARG A 643 -10.96 14.82 -27.59
CA ARG A 643 -10.69 14.25 -26.26
C ARG A 643 -11.92 13.53 -25.73
N ASP A 644 -11.71 12.46 -24.96
CA ASP A 644 -12.82 11.75 -24.31
C ASP A 644 -13.33 12.55 -23.11
N PRO A 645 -14.60 13.01 -23.08
CA PRO A 645 -15.15 13.75 -21.95
C PRO A 645 -15.40 12.90 -20.70
N PHE A 646 -15.37 11.57 -20.81
CA PHE A 646 -15.73 10.65 -19.74
C PHE A 646 -14.57 9.77 -19.28
N THR A 647 -13.30 10.23 -19.37
CA THR A 647 -12.10 9.43 -19.02
C THR A 647 -12.23 8.69 -17.69
N ASP A 648 -12.83 9.35 -16.70
CA ASP A 648 -12.90 8.89 -15.31
C ASP A 648 -14.10 7.97 -15.01
N VAL A 649 -14.98 7.72 -15.99
CA VAL A 649 -16.08 6.75 -15.88
C VAL A 649 -15.55 5.33 -16.12
N SER A 650 -16.12 4.35 -15.41
CA SER A 650 -15.75 2.93 -15.58
C SER A 650 -15.82 2.51 -17.05
N PRO A 651 -14.87 1.70 -17.57
CA PRO A 651 -14.93 1.15 -18.92
C PRO A 651 -16.22 0.33 -19.17
N ASP A 652 -16.85 -0.18 -18.11
CA ASP A 652 -18.10 -0.95 -18.23
C ASP A 652 -19.30 -0.13 -18.77
N TYR A 653 -19.22 1.21 -18.73
CA TYR A 653 -20.24 2.14 -19.26
C TYR A 653 -19.85 2.79 -20.60
N LYS A 654 -18.81 2.28 -21.25
CA LYS A 654 -18.21 2.84 -22.48
C LYS A 654 -18.25 1.86 -23.65
N GLU A 655 -19.18 0.92 -23.67
CA GLU A 655 -19.40 0.07 -24.84
C GLU A 655 -19.93 0.92 -26.01
N GLU A 656 -19.38 0.69 -27.20
CA GLU A 656 -19.77 1.41 -28.40
C GLU A 656 -21.15 0.96 -28.90
N LEU A 657 -21.92 1.88 -29.48
CA LEU A 657 -23.22 1.57 -30.06
C LEU A 657 -23.04 0.73 -31.33
N THR A 658 -23.76 -0.40 -31.41
CA THR A 658 -23.86 -1.15 -32.67
C THR A 658 -24.66 -0.36 -33.71
N PRO A 659 -24.48 -0.60 -35.02
CA PRO A 659 -25.23 0.10 -36.06
C PRO A 659 -26.75 0.00 -35.92
N ALA A 660 -27.26 -1.11 -35.37
CA ALA A 660 -28.68 -1.29 -35.10
C ALA A 660 -29.17 -0.38 -33.96
N LEU A 661 -28.43 -0.33 -32.84
CA LEU A 661 -28.74 0.55 -31.71
C LEU A 661 -28.62 2.03 -32.08
N ALA A 662 -27.61 2.39 -32.88
CA ALA A 662 -27.44 3.76 -33.37
C ALA A 662 -28.63 4.23 -34.21
N LYS A 663 -29.23 3.34 -35.02
CA LYS A 663 -30.44 3.65 -35.80
C LYS A 663 -31.67 3.87 -34.92
N LEU A 664 -31.84 3.07 -33.87
CA LEU A 664 -32.90 3.24 -32.88
C LEU A 664 -32.75 4.57 -32.14
N LEU A 665 -31.52 4.88 -31.68
CA LEU A 665 -31.21 6.15 -31.04
C LEU A 665 -31.51 7.33 -31.97
N HIS A 666 -31.08 7.29 -33.24
CA HIS A 666 -31.35 8.35 -34.19
C HIS A 666 -32.86 8.60 -34.40
N THR A 667 -33.68 7.54 -34.38
CA THR A 667 -35.14 7.69 -34.52
C THR A 667 -35.75 8.47 -33.35
N PHE A 668 -35.23 8.24 -32.14
CA PHE A 668 -35.58 9.00 -30.95
C PHE A 668 -35.08 10.46 -31.03
N LEU A 669 -33.80 10.68 -31.37
CA LEU A 669 -33.17 12.01 -31.38
C LEU A 669 -33.84 13.01 -32.33
N VAL A 670 -34.46 12.54 -33.42
CA VAL A 670 -35.19 13.41 -34.37
C VAL A 670 -36.43 14.06 -33.75
N HIS A 671 -37.08 13.37 -32.82
CA HIS A 671 -38.35 13.82 -32.24
C HIS A 671 -38.21 14.28 -30.79
N SER A 672 -37.00 14.21 -30.23
CA SER A 672 -36.78 14.45 -28.81
C SER A 672 -36.34 15.86 -28.46
N ARG A 673 -36.54 16.23 -27.19
CA ARG A 673 -35.97 17.45 -26.60
C ARG A 673 -34.47 17.28 -26.36
N LEU A 674 -33.70 17.33 -27.44
CA LEU A 674 -32.28 17.00 -27.50
C LEU A 674 -31.42 17.69 -26.44
N GLU A 675 -31.63 19.00 -26.22
CA GLU A 675 -30.86 19.79 -25.26
C GLU A 675 -31.10 19.30 -23.81
N THR A 676 -32.36 19.07 -23.45
CA THR A 676 -32.74 18.54 -22.12
C THR A 676 -32.25 17.11 -21.94
N PHE A 677 -32.39 16.25 -22.96
CA PHE A 677 -31.91 14.88 -22.94
C PHE A 677 -30.39 14.81 -22.73
N LEU A 678 -29.62 15.63 -23.45
CA LEU A 678 -28.17 15.69 -23.31
C LEU A 678 -27.74 16.13 -21.91
N GLN A 679 -28.41 17.13 -21.34
CA GLN A 679 -28.09 17.64 -20.00
C GLN A 679 -28.43 16.62 -18.90
N GLU A 680 -29.58 15.97 -18.96
CA GLU A 680 -29.97 14.96 -17.96
C GLU A 680 -29.12 13.68 -18.04
N LEU A 681 -28.84 13.20 -19.26
CA LEU A 681 -27.96 12.05 -19.45
C LEU A 681 -26.52 12.39 -19.01
N HIS A 682 -26.02 13.59 -19.32
CA HIS A 682 -24.69 14.03 -18.86
C HIS A 682 -24.61 14.03 -17.34
N GLU A 683 -25.61 14.62 -16.67
CA GLU A 683 -25.64 14.73 -15.22
C GLU A 683 -25.66 13.35 -14.56
N MET A 684 -26.45 12.41 -15.06
CA MET A 684 -26.44 11.03 -14.56
C MET A 684 -25.07 10.36 -14.74
N ILE A 685 -24.43 10.52 -15.89
CA ILE A 685 -23.09 9.94 -16.15
C ILE A 685 -22.07 10.51 -15.15
N ILE A 686 -22.07 11.82 -14.93
CA ILE A 686 -21.10 12.49 -14.06
C ILE A 686 -21.38 12.21 -12.58
N LEU A 687 -22.64 12.26 -12.13
CA LEU A 687 -22.99 12.16 -10.71
C LEU A 687 -23.17 10.73 -10.20
N LYS A 688 -23.61 9.80 -11.06
CA LYS A 688 -23.90 8.41 -10.68
C LYS A 688 -22.87 7.43 -11.20
N LEU A 689 -22.55 7.48 -12.50
CA LEU A 689 -21.72 6.44 -13.14
C LEU A 689 -20.21 6.61 -12.92
N ARG A 690 -19.77 7.79 -12.50
CA ARG A 690 -18.37 8.06 -12.13
C ARG A 690 -18.01 7.52 -10.74
N ARG A 691 -18.99 7.13 -9.92
CA ARG A 691 -18.74 6.62 -8.55
C ARG A 691 -18.02 5.28 -8.60
N VAL A 692 -17.12 5.04 -7.65
CA VAL A 692 -16.33 3.80 -7.57
C VAL A 692 -17.23 2.56 -7.43
N GLN A 693 -18.36 2.68 -6.72
CA GLN A 693 -19.34 1.60 -6.54
C GLN A 693 -20.46 1.58 -7.60
N ALA A 694 -20.40 2.44 -8.62
CA ALA A 694 -21.49 2.60 -9.59
C ALA A 694 -21.91 1.26 -10.22
N VAL A 695 -20.95 0.39 -10.53
CA VAL A 695 -21.17 -0.91 -11.19
C VAL A 695 -21.99 -1.88 -10.31
N GLU A 696 -21.93 -1.72 -8.98
CA GLU A 696 -22.68 -2.54 -8.03
C GLU A 696 -24.12 -2.03 -7.86
N GLU A 697 -24.32 -0.70 -7.84
CA GLU A 697 -25.63 -0.06 -7.67
C GLU A 697 -26.44 0.03 -8.98
N LEU A 698 -25.76 0.38 -10.07
CA LEU A 698 -26.31 0.58 -11.42
C LEU A 698 -25.63 -0.39 -12.38
N ARG A 699 -26.21 -1.58 -12.51
CA ARG A 699 -25.59 -2.64 -13.32
C ARG A 699 -25.53 -2.23 -14.81
N PRO A 700 -24.37 -2.34 -15.48
CA PRO A 700 -24.22 -1.96 -16.89
C PRO A 700 -25.18 -2.67 -17.86
N LYS A 701 -25.68 -3.86 -17.47
CA LYS A 701 -26.62 -4.67 -18.27
C LYS A 701 -28.07 -4.21 -18.18
N TRP A 702 -28.40 -3.26 -17.31
CA TRP A 702 -29.76 -2.73 -17.22
C TRP A 702 -30.05 -1.78 -18.38
N SER A 703 -31.34 -1.60 -18.69
CA SER A 703 -31.77 -0.61 -19.67
C SER A 703 -31.39 0.80 -19.20
N LEU A 704 -30.84 1.60 -20.11
CA LEU A 704 -30.54 3.00 -19.86
C LEU A 704 -31.82 3.77 -19.52
N LYS A 705 -32.93 3.42 -20.17
CA LYS A 705 -34.26 4.00 -19.93
C LYS A 705 -34.73 3.77 -18.50
N GLU A 706 -34.76 2.50 -18.07
CA GLU A 706 -35.22 2.10 -16.73
C GLU A 706 -34.34 2.69 -15.62
N SER A 707 -33.08 2.99 -15.93
CA SER A 707 -32.13 3.59 -14.99
C SER A 707 -32.25 5.12 -14.92
N LEU A 708 -32.60 5.77 -16.03
CA LEU A 708 -32.75 7.23 -16.11
C LEU A 708 -34.15 7.71 -15.65
N LEU A 709 -35.21 6.93 -15.89
CA LEU A 709 -36.58 7.31 -15.51
C LEU A 709 -36.75 7.63 -14.01
N PRO A 710 -36.29 6.80 -13.06
CA PRO A 710 -36.40 7.11 -11.63
C PRO A 710 -35.72 8.43 -11.25
N TYR A 711 -34.62 8.74 -11.94
CA TYR A 711 -33.88 9.97 -11.75
C TYR A 711 -34.65 11.19 -12.29
N LEU A 712 -35.29 11.07 -13.45
CA LEU A 712 -36.12 12.11 -14.03
C LEU A 712 -37.40 12.38 -13.22
N TYR A 713 -38.08 11.33 -12.72
CA TYR A 713 -39.27 11.50 -11.88
C TYR A 713 -38.94 12.19 -10.55
N ALA A 714 -37.79 11.87 -9.94
CA ALA A 714 -37.34 12.53 -8.71
C ALA A 714 -37.08 14.04 -8.90
N LYS A 715 -36.88 14.49 -10.15
CA LYS A 715 -36.70 15.89 -10.53
C LYS A 715 -37.96 16.54 -11.11
N GLU A 716 -39.06 15.79 -11.25
CA GLU A 716 -40.27 16.25 -11.96
C GLU A 716 -39.97 16.75 -13.38
N SER A 717 -39.00 16.13 -14.06
CA SER A 717 -38.57 16.55 -15.40
C SER A 717 -39.62 16.24 -16.47
N GLU A 718 -39.92 17.21 -17.33
CA GLU A 718 -40.84 17.05 -18.47
C GLU A 718 -40.36 15.99 -19.49
N LEU A 719 -39.08 15.63 -19.46
CA LEU A 719 -38.49 14.58 -20.31
C LEU A 719 -38.96 13.17 -19.92
N ALA A 720 -39.43 12.96 -18.68
CA ALA A 720 -39.75 11.63 -18.17
C ALA A 720 -40.82 10.91 -19.02
N MET A 721 -41.91 11.60 -19.37
CA MET A 721 -43.00 11.01 -20.18
C MET A 721 -42.54 10.70 -21.62
N GLU A 722 -41.78 11.61 -22.22
CA GLU A 722 -41.24 11.45 -23.58
C GLU A 722 -40.28 10.24 -23.65
N LEU A 723 -39.42 10.10 -22.64
CA LEU A 723 -38.45 9.02 -22.54
C LEU A 723 -39.16 7.66 -22.30
N GLU A 724 -40.22 7.65 -21.49
CA GLU A 724 -41.02 6.45 -21.20
C GLU A 724 -41.68 5.88 -22.47
N ASP A 725 -42.22 6.74 -23.33
CA ASP A 725 -42.95 6.32 -24.52
C ASP A 725 -42.06 6.01 -25.74
N THR A 726 -40.94 6.73 -25.90
CA THR A 726 -40.22 6.76 -27.20
C THR A 726 -38.77 6.28 -27.14
N PHE A 727 -38.16 6.16 -25.96
CA PHE A 727 -36.75 5.76 -25.86
C PHE A 727 -36.59 4.23 -25.96
N PRO A 728 -35.59 3.73 -26.73
CA PRO A 728 -35.39 2.29 -26.93
C PRO A 728 -34.94 1.56 -25.66
N ASP A 729 -35.59 0.43 -25.35
CA ASP A 729 -35.23 -0.43 -24.20
C ASP A 729 -33.94 -1.23 -24.42
N GLU A 730 -33.54 -1.41 -25.68
CA GLU A 730 -32.35 -2.17 -26.07
C GLU A 730 -31.04 -1.42 -25.79
N ILE A 731 -31.10 -0.12 -25.57
CA ILE A 731 -29.92 0.69 -25.22
C ILE A 731 -29.65 0.50 -23.72
N LEU A 732 -28.61 -0.27 -23.43
CA LEU A 732 -28.19 -0.55 -22.06
C LEU A 732 -27.35 0.58 -21.45
N LEU A 733 -27.25 0.58 -20.12
CA LEU A 733 -26.34 1.45 -19.35
C LEU A 733 -24.89 1.31 -19.80
N SER A 734 -24.47 0.14 -20.27
CA SER A 734 -23.12 -0.06 -20.84
C SER A 734 -22.82 0.86 -22.02
N HIS A 735 -23.84 1.36 -22.71
CA HIS A 735 -23.73 2.29 -23.83
C HIS A 735 -23.95 3.76 -23.43
N ALA A 736 -24.01 4.11 -22.14
CA ALA A 736 -24.38 5.45 -21.69
C ALA A 736 -23.44 6.54 -22.27
N ALA A 737 -22.12 6.33 -22.21
CA ALA A 737 -21.15 7.28 -22.74
C ALA A 737 -21.25 7.41 -24.28
N ALA A 738 -21.43 6.31 -24.99
CA ALA A 738 -21.58 6.30 -26.45
C ALA A 738 -22.90 6.97 -26.89
N THR A 739 -23.99 6.73 -26.16
CA THR A 739 -25.31 7.36 -26.38
C THR A 739 -25.22 8.87 -26.24
N TRP A 740 -24.55 9.37 -25.19
CA TRP A 740 -24.35 10.79 -25.01
C TRP A 740 -23.49 11.42 -26.12
N LYS A 741 -22.38 10.77 -26.49
CA LYS A 741 -21.51 11.22 -27.59
C LYS A 741 -22.26 11.29 -28.92
N ALA A 742 -23.07 10.28 -29.24
CA ALA A 742 -23.88 10.24 -30.45
C ALA A 742 -24.92 11.37 -30.48
N ALA A 743 -25.61 11.61 -29.36
CA ALA A 743 -26.57 12.71 -29.25
C ALA A 743 -25.89 14.09 -29.37
N ALA A 744 -24.69 14.26 -28.80
CA ALA A 744 -23.94 15.51 -28.88
C ALA A 744 -23.44 15.79 -30.32
N LEU A 745 -23.05 14.74 -31.05
CA LEU A 745 -22.71 14.85 -32.47
C LEU A 745 -23.96 15.17 -33.32
N PHE A 746 -25.09 14.51 -33.07
CA PHE A 746 -26.35 14.79 -33.76
C PHE A 746 -26.79 16.25 -33.57
N LYS A 747 -26.68 16.79 -32.35
CA LYS A 747 -26.93 18.21 -32.03
C LYS A 747 -26.05 19.15 -32.85
N ARG A 748 -24.79 18.77 -33.10
CA ARG A 748 -23.85 19.58 -33.89
C ARG A 748 -24.20 19.56 -35.37
N GLU A 749 -24.67 18.42 -35.89
CA GLU A 749 -25.04 18.28 -37.30
C GLU A 749 -26.35 19.00 -37.64
N HIS A 750 -27.22 19.25 -36.65
CA HIS A 750 -28.55 19.84 -36.80
C HIS A 750 -28.70 21.23 -36.15
N ARG A 751 -27.59 21.85 -35.70
CA ARG A 751 -27.48 23.27 -35.34
C ARG A 751 -26.91 24.06 -36.51
#